data_AF-A0A952NCX4-F1
#
_entry.id   AF-A0A952NCX4-F1
#
_cell.length_a   1.000
_cell.length_b   1.000
_cell.length_c   1.000
_cell.angle_alpha   90.00
_cell.angle_beta   90.00
_cell.angle_gamma   90.00
#
_symmetry.space_group_name_H-M   'P 1'
#
loop_
_entity.id
_entity.type
_entity.pdbx_description
1 polymer ?
#
loop_
_entity_poly.entity_id
_entity_poly.type
_entity_poly.pdbx_seq_one_letter_code
_entity_poly.pdbx_strand_id
1 'polypeptide(L)'
;MNQIFQDRREAGRQLALKLPLSEAEKDSTLFLALPRGGVPIAFEISRETGLPFDVLIVSKIGHPLHPEYGIGAVTEGGFHWIDPRAIGLADIPAEELHSLIEQEKKEVARRIQEYRPHRALPDFRDKNIILVDDGIATGVTARVAAQYVRSQGAKSVKLAVPVCAAETARKLQGDLDEVICFHQSENFSAVSLFFHDFRQLGDQEVLDLLCNSRRDEGTLLRHATAHAVPLRETRDLRPLIEKIAGSRIVMLGEASHGTQEFYEWRRLISQELIAEHGFHFIAVEGDWPACAHVHRFIRGETREKSAREALQNFRRWPTWMWANTEMIAAAEWLREHNAGREGTPVGFHGLDVYSLFESIDEVLRQLREIDPAMARRARLRYECFEPFRRDEKAYAKSLVHFPEGCERQVLESLQELLATRLEGLRADRLLDLQQNARIVKNAEDYYRTMIHGDEDSWNVRDRHMMETLDQLLKHYGPGSKAIVWAHNTHIGDHRATEMQQQGLVNIGGLAREKWGEDQVSLVGFSTYEGEVIASPAWDGPVEITPVPPGRPLSYEEIFQDVSRRIAAPDFFLWLKEEPLRKVFRQTRGHRAIGVVYNPAYERHGNYVPSALSDRYDALLFFSKTRALTPLRQEFSRSEIPETWPRGT
;
A
#
# COMPACT_ATOMS: atom_id res chain seq x y z
N MET A 1 23.32 7.10 36.09
CA MET A 1 22.77 5.96 35.34
C MET A 1 21.60 6.50 34.54
N ASN A 2 21.69 6.44 33.21
CA ASN A 2 20.63 6.97 32.35
C ASN A 2 19.64 5.84 32.06
N GLN A 3 18.40 6.01 32.50
CA GLN A 3 17.28 5.23 31.99
C GLN A 3 17.12 5.59 30.50
N ILE A 4 17.07 4.57 29.63
CA ILE A 4 17.12 4.72 28.17
C ILE A 4 15.73 4.56 27.57
N PHE A 5 14.93 3.66 28.15
CA PHE A 5 13.59 3.34 27.67
C PHE A 5 12.54 3.64 28.72
N GLN A 6 11.37 4.08 28.27
CA GLN A 6 10.22 4.26 29.17
C GLN A 6 9.74 2.90 29.71
N ASP A 7 9.52 1.95 28.81
CA ASP A 7 9.06 0.59 29.11
C ASP A 7 9.53 -0.39 28.02
N ARG A 8 9.10 -1.65 28.12
CA ARG A 8 9.41 -2.67 27.10
C ARG A 8 8.78 -2.37 25.74
N ARG A 9 7.68 -1.62 25.64
CA ARG A 9 7.05 -1.33 24.35
C ARG A 9 7.86 -0.32 23.55
N GLU A 10 8.31 0.75 24.21
CA GLU A 10 9.22 1.72 23.59
C GLU A 10 10.53 1.06 23.14
N ALA A 11 11.09 0.20 23.98
CA ALA A 11 12.31 -0.54 23.63
C ALA A 11 12.12 -1.43 22.38
N GLY A 12 10.97 -2.08 22.23
CA GLY A 12 10.65 -2.88 21.04
C GLY A 12 10.56 -2.05 19.77
N ARG A 13 9.86 -0.90 19.80
CA ARG A 13 9.75 0.01 18.65
C ARG A 13 11.13 0.56 18.22
N GLN A 14 11.95 0.98 19.18
CA GLN A 14 13.31 1.48 18.90
C GLN A 14 14.24 0.38 18.38
N LEU A 15 14.11 -0.84 18.91
CA LEU A 15 14.90 -1.98 18.46
C LEU A 15 14.54 -2.40 17.03
N ALA A 16 13.25 -2.35 16.66
CA ALA A 16 12.78 -2.66 15.31
C ALA A 16 13.49 -1.82 14.24
N LEU A 17 13.70 -0.52 14.51
CA LEU A 17 14.39 0.41 13.61
C LEU A 17 15.89 0.11 13.41
N LYS A 18 16.51 -0.63 14.35
CA LYS A 18 17.94 -0.98 14.29
C LYS A 18 18.21 -2.36 13.70
N LEU A 19 17.19 -3.17 13.44
CA LEU A 19 17.40 -4.52 12.94
C LEU A 19 17.97 -4.46 11.50
N PRO A 20 19.14 -5.08 11.24
CA PRO A 20 19.74 -5.15 9.91
C PRO A 20 19.03 -6.22 9.08
N LEU A 21 17.74 -5.99 8.81
CA LEU A 21 16.93 -6.89 8.00
C LEU A 21 17.08 -6.47 6.55
N SER A 22 18.01 -7.14 5.86
CA SER A 22 18.03 -7.03 4.41
C SER A 22 16.77 -7.66 3.84
N GLU A 23 16.36 -7.13 2.70
CA GLU A 23 15.16 -7.57 2.01
C GLU A 23 15.19 -9.06 1.62
N ALA A 24 16.37 -9.63 1.36
CA ALA A 24 16.54 -11.06 1.09
C ALA A 24 16.29 -11.95 2.31
N GLU A 25 16.53 -11.45 3.53
CA GLU A 25 16.43 -12.22 4.76
C GLU A 25 14.99 -12.28 5.31
N LYS A 26 14.12 -11.30 5.00
CA LYS A 26 12.78 -11.16 5.63
C LYS A 26 11.84 -12.37 5.46
N ASP A 27 11.69 -12.95 4.27
CA ASP A 27 10.79 -14.12 4.07
C ASP A 27 11.27 -15.41 4.75
N SER A 28 12.56 -15.44 5.08
CA SER A 28 13.16 -16.53 5.85
C SER A 28 13.33 -16.17 7.32
N THR A 29 12.92 -14.97 7.76
CA THR A 29 13.11 -14.52 9.14
C THR A 29 11.92 -14.85 10.03
N LEU A 30 12.22 -15.39 11.22
CA LEU A 30 11.25 -15.62 12.29
C LEU A 30 11.79 -15.06 13.61
N PHE A 31 10.98 -14.26 14.29
CA PHE A 31 11.30 -13.81 15.65
C PHE A 31 10.89 -14.86 16.67
N LEU A 32 11.80 -15.22 17.57
CA LEU A 32 11.51 -16.08 18.72
C LEU A 32 11.73 -15.29 20.00
N ALA A 33 10.63 -14.92 20.64
CA ALA A 33 10.64 -14.27 21.94
C ALA A 33 11.05 -15.26 23.03
N LEU A 34 12.02 -14.89 23.85
CA LEU A 34 12.38 -15.59 25.07
C LEU A 34 11.49 -15.08 26.22
N PRO A 35 10.58 -15.90 26.77
CA PRO A 35 9.67 -15.41 27.79
C PRO A 35 10.36 -15.21 29.15
N ARG A 36 9.89 -14.27 29.96
CA ARG A 36 8.70 -13.41 29.73
C ARG A 36 9.04 -12.08 29.07
N GLY A 37 10.22 -11.56 29.34
CA GLY A 37 10.67 -10.22 28.94
C GLY A 37 10.67 -9.96 27.44
N GLY A 38 11.11 -10.94 26.65
CA GLY A 38 11.19 -10.83 25.20
C GLY A 38 9.86 -10.75 24.46
N VAL A 39 8.75 -11.18 25.06
CA VAL A 39 7.43 -11.22 24.41
C VAL A 39 6.89 -9.84 24.03
N PRO A 40 6.79 -8.85 24.93
CA PRO A 40 6.37 -7.50 24.56
C PRO A 40 7.31 -6.82 23.56
N ILE A 41 8.60 -7.12 23.62
CA ILE A 41 9.59 -6.59 22.68
C ILE A 41 9.33 -7.17 21.28
N ALA A 42 9.22 -8.49 21.16
CA ALA A 42 8.96 -9.18 19.90
C ALA A 42 7.58 -8.83 19.32
N PHE A 43 6.57 -8.59 20.17
CA PHE A 43 5.26 -8.14 19.73
C PHE A 43 5.33 -6.78 19.03
N GLU A 44 6.01 -5.79 19.62
CA GLU A 44 6.15 -4.49 18.95
C GLU A 44 7.07 -4.59 17.72
N ILE A 45 8.15 -5.37 17.76
CA ILE A 45 8.99 -5.61 16.58
C ILE A 45 8.17 -6.24 15.44
N SER A 46 7.32 -7.23 15.74
CA SER A 46 6.44 -7.88 14.77
C SER A 46 5.45 -6.89 14.17
N ARG A 47 4.90 -5.97 14.97
CA ARG A 47 4.00 -4.91 14.49
C ARG A 47 4.69 -3.91 13.57
N GLU A 48 5.91 -3.50 13.89
CA GLU A 48 6.67 -2.53 13.09
C GLU A 48 7.25 -3.15 11.82
N THR A 49 7.68 -4.42 11.88
CA THR A 49 8.34 -5.09 10.74
C THR A 49 7.38 -5.90 9.86
N GLY A 50 6.17 -6.19 10.35
CA GLY A 50 5.21 -7.09 9.71
C GLY A 50 5.62 -8.56 9.69
N LEU A 51 6.73 -8.94 10.34
CA LEU A 51 7.23 -10.32 10.36
C LEU A 51 6.61 -11.11 11.53
N PRO A 52 6.41 -12.44 11.36
CA PRO A 52 5.84 -13.26 12.40
C PRO A 52 6.78 -13.40 13.61
N PHE A 53 6.19 -13.53 14.80
CA PHE A 53 6.91 -13.97 15.98
C PHE A 53 6.22 -15.15 16.67
N ASP A 54 7.02 -15.99 17.31
CA ASP A 54 6.56 -17.02 18.24
C ASP A 54 7.37 -16.92 19.55
N VAL A 55 7.04 -17.76 20.52
CA VAL A 55 7.83 -17.92 21.75
C VAL A 55 8.75 -19.12 21.62
N LEU A 56 9.91 -19.09 22.27
CA LEU A 56 10.74 -20.27 22.54
C LEU A 56 10.89 -20.40 24.05
N ILE A 57 10.36 -21.47 24.64
CA ILE A 57 10.32 -21.63 26.10
C ILE A 57 11.71 -22.05 26.60
N VAL A 58 12.37 -21.14 27.31
CA VAL A 58 13.66 -21.38 27.97
C VAL A 58 13.56 -21.00 29.44
N SER A 59 14.11 -21.83 30.32
CA SER A 59 14.20 -21.55 31.76
C SER A 59 15.65 -21.63 32.24
N LYS A 60 16.04 -20.65 33.05
CA LYS A 60 17.41 -20.50 33.60
C LYS A 60 17.59 -21.47 34.76
N ILE A 61 18.68 -22.23 34.75
CA ILE A 61 19.13 -23.00 35.91
C ILE A 61 19.98 -22.07 36.76
N GLY A 62 19.46 -21.68 37.93
CA GLY A 62 20.16 -20.85 38.91
C GLY A 62 21.16 -21.63 39.75
N HIS A 63 22.14 -20.94 40.32
CA HIS A 63 23.04 -21.51 41.31
C HIS A 63 22.27 -21.80 42.63
N PRO A 64 22.50 -22.94 43.31
CA PRO A 64 21.80 -23.29 44.55
C PRO A 64 21.80 -22.20 45.61
N LEU A 65 22.97 -21.60 45.86
CA LEU A 65 23.16 -20.54 46.86
C LEU A 65 22.86 -19.12 46.33
N HIS A 66 22.81 -18.95 45.01
CA HIS A 66 22.66 -17.64 44.35
C HIS A 66 21.75 -17.79 43.11
N PRO A 67 20.43 -17.96 43.28
CA PRO A 67 19.53 -18.29 42.17
C PRO A 67 19.54 -17.28 41.01
N GLU A 68 19.93 -16.03 41.28
CA GLU A 68 20.09 -15.00 40.26
C GLU A 68 21.25 -15.27 39.30
N TYR A 69 22.30 -15.96 39.76
CA TYR A 69 23.43 -16.39 38.95
C TYR A 69 23.06 -17.63 38.15
N GLY A 70 22.91 -17.48 36.83
CA GLY A 70 22.59 -18.59 35.94
C GLY A 70 23.79 -19.48 35.66
N ILE A 71 23.74 -20.73 36.09
CA ILE A 71 24.77 -21.76 35.82
C ILE A 71 24.45 -22.56 34.55
N GLY A 72 23.24 -22.44 34.02
CA GLY A 72 22.80 -23.11 32.80
C GLY A 72 21.39 -22.70 32.40
N ALA A 73 20.82 -23.40 31.42
CA ALA A 73 19.41 -23.28 31.06
C ALA A 73 18.88 -24.55 30.39
N VAL A 74 17.56 -24.71 30.44
CA VAL A 74 16.78 -25.77 29.77
C VAL A 74 15.85 -25.10 28.76
N THR A 75 15.73 -25.67 27.56
CA THR A 75 14.74 -25.25 26.56
C THR A 75 13.73 -26.35 26.28
N GLU A 76 12.63 -25.99 25.65
CA GLU A 76 11.69 -26.96 25.08
C GLU A 76 12.39 -27.97 24.14
N GLY A 77 11.90 -29.21 24.12
CA GLY A 77 12.60 -30.33 23.49
C GLY A 77 13.64 -31.03 24.37
N GLY A 78 13.82 -30.59 25.62
CA GLY A 78 14.67 -31.25 26.62
C GLY A 78 16.18 -30.96 26.48
N PHE A 79 16.55 -30.11 25.52
CA PHE A 79 17.92 -29.63 25.35
C PHE A 79 18.29 -28.72 26.54
N HIS A 80 19.48 -28.92 27.09
CA HIS A 80 20.00 -28.14 28.20
C HIS A 80 21.51 -28.00 28.09
N TRP A 81 22.05 -26.95 28.70
CA TRP A 81 23.47 -26.70 28.79
C TRP A 81 23.80 -26.14 30.17
N ILE A 82 24.92 -26.59 30.74
CA ILE A 82 25.48 -26.10 32.01
C ILE A 82 26.88 -25.56 31.72
N ASP A 83 27.24 -24.41 32.31
CA ASP A 83 28.58 -23.86 32.22
C ASP A 83 29.56 -24.75 33.01
N PRO A 84 30.52 -25.43 32.35
CA PRO A 84 31.45 -26.34 33.03
C PRO A 84 32.29 -25.64 34.11
N ARG A 85 32.53 -24.32 33.97
CA ARG A 85 33.28 -23.53 34.96
C ARG A 85 32.45 -23.29 36.21
N ALA A 86 31.13 -23.14 36.06
CA ALA A 86 30.23 -22.97 37.19
C ALA A 86 30.15 -24.25 38.03
N ILE A 87 30.23 -25.43 37.40
CA ILE A 87 30.26 -26.72 38.11
C ILE A 87 31.55 -26.86 38.94
N GLY A 88 32.71 -26.55 38.35
CA GLY A 88 34.01 -26.72 39.01
C GLY A 88 34.33 -25.69 40.09
N LEU A 89 33.72 -24.50 40.05
CA LEU A 89 33.91 -23.44 41.06
C LEU A 89 32.97 -23.57 42.27
N ALA A 90 31.85 -24.26 42.10
CA ALA A 90 30.77 -24.29 43.09
C ALA A 90 30.62 -25.63 43.82
N ASP A 91 31.41 -26.66 43.48
CA ASP A 91 31.36 -28.00 44.07
C ASP A 91 29.94 -28.57 44.16
N ILE A 92 29.10 -28.29 43.15
CA ILE A 92 27.68 -28.71 43.14
C ILE A 92 27.62 -30.23 42.95
N PRO A 93 27.06 -31.00 43.90
CA PRO A 93 26.90 -32.44 43.77
C PRO A 93 26.06 -32.80 42.53
N ALA A 94 26.44 -33.87 41.83
CA ALA A 94 25.76 -34.28 40.60
C ALA A 94 24.25 -34.55 40.79
N GLU A 95 23.87 -35.06 41.96
CA GLU A 95 22.47 -35.30 42.32
C GLU A 95 21.68 -34.00 42.49
N GLU A 96 22.30 -32.97 43.09
CA GLU A 96 21.71 -31.65 43.25
C GLU A 96 21.56 -30.94 41.90
N LEU A 97 22.58 -31.00 41.04
CA LEU A 97 22.52 -30.47 39.68
C LEU A 97 21.44 -31.16 38.84
N HIS A 98 21.30 -32.49 38.96
CA HIS A 98 20.25 -33.23 38.28
C HIS A 98 18.85 -32.77 38.75
N SER A 99 18.68 -32.57 40.06
CA SER A 99 17.42 -32.09 40.62
C SER A 99 17.03 -30.70 40.09
N LEU A 100 17.99 -29.78 39.99
CA LEU A 100 17.78 -28.45 39.41
C LEU A 100 17.36 -28.52 37.93
N ILE A 101 18.01 -29.38 37.13
CA ILE A 101 17.66 -29.58 35.72
C ILE A 101 16.23 -30.11 35.59
N GLU A 102 15.86 -31.11 36.39
CA GLU A 102 14.50 -31.69 36.36
C GLU A 102 13.44 -30.71 36.86
N GLN A 103 13.76 -29.84 37.82
CA GLN A 103 12.88 -28.75 38.24
C GLN A 103 12.64 -27.76 37.09
N GLU A 104 13.69 -27.32 36.39
CA GLU A 104 13.55 -26.40 35.27
C GLU A 104 12.85 -27.04 34.06
N LYS A 105 13.04 -28.34 33.82
CA LYS A 105 12.26 -29.09 32.81
C LYS A 105 10.77 -29.09 33.11
N LYS A 106 10.37 -29.24 34.38
CA LYS A 106 8.96 -29.16 34.79
C LYS A 106 8.37 -27.77 34.54
N GLU A 107 9.13 -26.70 34.83
CA GLU A 107 8.69 -25.33 34.56
C GLU A 107 8.58 -25.05 33.07
N VAL A 108 9.54 -25.52 32.26
CA VAL A 108 9.44 -25.46 30.79
C VAL A 108 8.19 -26.19 30.30
N ALA A 109 7.92 -27.41 30.78
CA ALA A 109 6.74 -28.18 30.40
C ALA A 109 5.42 -27.46 30.78
N ARG A 110 5.36 -26.85 31.97
CA ARG A 110 4.21 -26.04 32.40
C ARG A 110 3.97 -24.86 31.45
N ARG A 111 5.01 -24.08 31.14
CA ARG A 111 4.91 -22.91 30.24
C ARG A 111 4.59 -23.30 28.80
N ILE A 112 5.04 -24.45 28.31
CA ILE A 112 4.64 -24.96 27.00
C ILE A 112 3.12 -25.18 26.96
N GLN A 113 2.57 -25.83 27.99
CA GLN A 113 1.12 -26.07 28.07
C GLN A 113 0.33 -24.77 28.15
N GLU A 114 0.84 -23.76 28.85
CA GLU A 114 0.17 -22.46 28.99
C GLU A 114 0.31 -21.57 27.75
N TYR A 115 1.53 -21.33 27.27
CA TYR A 115 1.78 -20.35 26.20
C TYR A 115 1.56 -20.93 24.80
N ARG A 116 1.66 -22.26 24.64
CA ARG A 116 1.48 -22.94 23.37
C ARG A 116 0.59 -24.19 23.48
N PRO A 117 -0.67 -24.07 23.96
CA PRO A 117 -1.56 -25.21 24.08
C PRO A 117 -1.85 -25.82 22.70
N HIS A 118 -1.65 -27.13 22.57
CA HIS A 118 -1.98 -27.92 21.37
C HIS A 118 -1.28 -27.48 20.07
N ARG A 119 -0.15 -26.76 20.14
CA ARG A 119 0.59 -26.33 18.96
C ARG A 119 2.08 -26.64 19.10
N ALA A 120 2.68 -27.17 18.03
CA ALA A 120 4.11 -27.46 17.97
C ALA A 120 4.94 -26.18 17.75
N LEU A 121 6.26 -26.32 17.88
CA LEU A 121 7.19 -25.29 17.41
C LEU A 121 7.06 -25.09 15.88
N PRO A 122 7.30 -23.87 15.39
CA PRO A 122 7.43 -23.63 13.96
C PRO A 122 8.66 -24.37 13.39
N ASP A 123 8.63 -24.65 12.09
CA ASP A 123 9.75 -25.28 11.39
C ASP A 123 10.92 -24.29 11.24
N PHE A 124 12.09 -24.68 11.70
CA PHE A 124 13.29 -23.84 11.69
C PHE A 124 14.19 -24.06 10.48
N ARG A 125 13.93 -25.10 9.66
CA ARG A 125 14.79 -25.45 8.53
C ARG A 125 14.86 -24.30 7.52
N ASP A 126 16.09 -23.95 7.15
CA ASP A 126 16.41 -22.89 6.20
C ASP A 126 15.93 -21.48 6.61
N LYS A 127 15.53 -21.28 7.87
CA LYS A 127 15.09 -19.99 8.42
C LYS A 127 16.22 -19.23 9.14
N ASN A 128 16.19 -17.91 9.02
CA ASN A 128 16.96 -16.97 9.84
C ASN A 128 16.18 -16.72 11.13
N ILE A 129 16.71 -17.16 12.26
CA ILE A 129 16.05 -16.99 13.55
C ILE A 129 16.63 -15.77 14.24
N ILE A 130 15.76 -14.87 14.70
CA ILE A 130 16.15 -13.75 15.56
C ILE A 130 15.55 -13.99 16.93
N LEU A 131 16.39 -14.35 17.90
CA LEU A 131 16.01 -14.47 19.29
C LEU A 131 15.79 -13.06 19.87
N VAL A 132 14.72 -12.86 20.62
CA VAL A 132 14.35 -11.56 21.19
C VAL A 132 14.21 -11.65 22.70
N ASP A 133 14.86 -10.74 23.44
CA ASP A 133 14.74 -10.62 24.89
C ASP A 133 14.71 -9.13 25.33
N ASP A 134 14.30 -8.84 26.57
CA ASP A 134 14.26 -7.46 27.10
C ASP A 134 15.63 -6.92 27.54
N GLY A 135 16.59 -7.82 27.76
CA GLY A 135 17.99 -7.50 27.90
C GLY A 135 18.81 -8.70 28.37
N ILE A 136 20.14 -8.62 28.24
CA ILE A 136 21.02 -9.75 28.58
C ILE A 136 22.12 -9.37 29.57
N ALA A 137 22.08 -10.03 30.73
CA ALA A 137 23.12 -9.98 31.75
C ALA A 137 24.16 -11.10 31.57
N THR A 138 23.77 -12.37 31.71
CA THR A 138 24.69 -13.54 31.64
C THR A 138 24.63 -14.29 30.31
N GLY A 139 23.53 -14.18 29.56
CA GLY A 139 23.38 -14.75 28.22
C GLY A 139 23.11 -16.26 28.16
N VAL A 140 22.98 -16.94 29.31
CA VAL A 140 22.83 -18.41 29.36
C VAL A 140 21.56 -18.91 28.66
N THR A 141 20.45 -18.18 28.75
CA THR A 141 19.19 -18.51 28.08
C THR A 141 19.30 -18.34 26.57
N ALA A 142 19.87 -17.22 26.11
CA ALA A 142 20.11 -16.96 24.69
C ALA A 142 21.05 -17.98 24.06
N ARG A 143 22.11 -18.40 24.77
CA ARG A 143 23.02 -19.47 24.32
C ARG A 143 22.26 -20.79 24.09
N VAL A 144 21.48 -21.23 25.07
CA VAL A 144 20.75 -22.50 24.98
C VAL A 144 19.69 -22.46 23.89
N ALA A 145 18.97 -21.34 23.78
CA ALA A 145 18.05 -21.09 22.69
C ALA A 145 18.76 -21.24 21.33
N ALA A 146 19.88 -20.54 21.15
CA ALA A 146 20.61 -20.53 19.89
C ALA A 146 21.12 -21.91 19.47
N GLN A 147 21.70 -22.65 20.40
CA GLN A 147 22.17 -24.01 20.15
C GLN A 147 21.01 -24.96 19.77
N TYR A 148 19.86 -24.80 20.42
CA TYR A 148 18.68 -25.61 20.12
C TYR A 148 18.13 -25.30 18.72
N VAL A 149 17.81 -24.05 18.37
CA VAL A 149 17.30 -23.74 17.02
C VAL A 149 18.29 -24.12 15.92
N ARG A 150 19.59 -23.97 16.15
CA ARG A 150 20.63 -24.42 15.22
C ARG A 150 20.63 -25.93 15.03
N SER A 151 20.44 -26.70 16.11
CA SER A 151 20.30 -28.17 16.03
C SER A 151 19.08 -28.63 15.22
N GLN A 152 18.07 -27.77 15.10
CA GLN A 152 16.84 -28.03 14.33
C GLN A 152 16.92 -27.56 12.88
N GLY A 153 18.08 -27.08 12.41
CA GLY A 153 18.32 -26.72 11.01
C GLY A 153 18.15 -25.25 10.66
N ALA A 154 18.16 -24.34 11.63
CA ALA A 154 18.18 -22.90 11.37
C ALA A 154 19.39 -22.49 10.51
N LYS A 155 19.15 -21.69 9.47
CA LYS A 155 20.17 -21.17 8.54
C LYS A 155 21.08 -20.15 9.21
N SER A 156 20.49 -19.25 9.99
CA SER A 156 21.21 -18.30 10.82
C SER A 156 20.47 -18.10 12.14
N VAL A 157 21.20 -17.72 13.19
CA VAL A 157 20.66 -17.41 14.51
C VAL A 157 21.32 -16.12 15.00
N LYS A 158 20.54 -15.05 15.06
CA LYS A 158 20.91 -13.75 15.61
C LYS A 158 20.16 -13.50 16.92
N LEU A 159 20.62 -12.53 17.69
CA LEU A 159 19.99 -12.09 18.93
C LEU A 159 19.73 -10.59 18.85
N ALA A 160 18.49 -10.19 19.14
CA ALA A 160 18.08 -8.79 19.19
C ALA A 160 17.62 -8.43 20.61
N VAL A 161 18.31 -7.47 21.25
CA VAL A 161 17.98 -7.01 22.59
C VAL A 161 18.13 -5.49 22.73
N PRO A 162 17.31 -4.82 23.56
CA PRO A 162 17.47 -3.39 23.82
C PRO A 162 18.78 -3.08 24.55
N VAL A 163 19.14 -3.88 25.55
CA VAL A 163 20.33 -3.66 26.39
C VAL A 163 21.09 -4.94 26.69
N CYS A 164 22.41 -4.85 26.76
CA CYS A 164 23.26 -6.01 27.05
C CYS A 164 24.59 -5.60 27.71
N ALA A 165 25.15 -6.52 28.51
CA ALA A 165 26.50 -6.40 29.03
C ALA A 165 27.53 -6.60 27.90
N ALA A 166 28.47 -5.67 27.74
CA ALA A 166 29.45 -5.70 26.65
C ALA A 166 30.35 -6.96 26.71
N GLU A 167 30.68 -7.46 27.91
CA GLU A 167 31.41 -8.72 28.08
C GLU A 167 30.58 -9.93 27.62
N THR A 168 29.27 -9.94 27.92
CA THR A 168 28.38 -11.04 27.55
C THR A 168 28.11 -11.06 26.06
N ALA A 169 27.94 -9.91 25.41
CA ALA A 169 27.81 -9.83 23.96
C ALA A 169 29.05 -10.44 23.26
N ARG A 170 30.26 -10.15 23.76
CA ARG A 170 31.51 -10.78 23.26
C ARG A 170 31.53 -12.30 23.46
N LYS A 171 31.11 -12.79 24.63
CA LYS A 171 31.07 -14.23 24.94
C LYS A 171 30.07 -15.00 24.07
N LEU A 172 29.03 -14.34 23.56
CA LEU A 172 27.96 -14.94 22.77
C LEU A 172 28.26 -15.02 21.27
N GLN A 173 29.30 -14.33 20.77
CA GLN A 173 29.72 -14.38 19.36
C GLN A 173 30.10 -15.79 18.87
N GLY A 174 30.38 -16.73 19.77
CA GLY A 174 30.65 -18.12 19.42
C GLY A 174 29.39 -18.98 19.20
N ASP A 175 28.24 -18.56 19.75
CA ASP A 175 26.97 -19.30 19.67
C ASP A 175 25.98 -18.67 18.68
N LEU A 176 26.12 -17.37 18.43
CA LEU A 176 25.22 -16.55 17.62
C LEU A 176 25.99 -15.95 16.45
N ASP A 177 25.34 -15.83 15.29
CA ASP A 177 25.93 -15.21 14.11
C ASP A 177 26.07 -13.69 14.29
N GLU A 178 25.15 -13.08 15.04
CA GLU A 178 25.15 -11.66 15.32
C GLU A 178 24.41 -11.33 16.63
N VAL A 179 24.92 -10.34 17.37
CA VAL A 179 24.24 -9.76 18.54
C VAL A 179 23.89 -8.31 18.24
N ILE A 180 22.62 -8.06 17.94
CA ILE A 180 22.03 -6.76 17.66
C ILE A 180 21.55 -6.17 18.98
N CYS A 181 22.31 -5.22 19.52
CA CYS A 181 22.03 -4.64 20.83
C CYS A 181 21.92 -3.12 20.72
N PHE A 182 20.77 -2.55 21.11
CA PHE A 182 20.56 -1.10 20.97
C PHE A 182 21.54 -0.30 21.84
N HIS A 183 21.80 -0.76 23.07
CA HIS A 183 22.79 -0.17 23.98
C HIS A 183 23.63 -1.23 24.69
N GLN A 184 24.95 -1.20 24.47
CA GLN A 184 25.91 -2.05 25.17
C GLN A 184 26.56 -1.27 26.32
N SER A 185 26.59 -1.85 27.52
CA SER A 185 27.21 -1.21 28.69
C SER A 185 28.42 -2.00 29.21
N GLU A 186 29.53 -1.30 29.44
CA GLU A 186 30.73 -1.83 30.11
C GLU A 186 30.53 -1.96 31.64
N ASN A 187 29.67 -1.11 32.23
CA ASN A 187 29.33 -1.12 33.65
C ASN A 187 27.91 -1.68 33.85
N PHE A 188 27.71 -2.93 33.43
CA PHE A 188 26.39 -3.56 33.45
C PHE A 188 26.10 -4.21 34.81
N SER A 189 25.02 -3.79 35.48
CA SER A 189 24.57 -4.40 36.74
C SER A 189 23.29 -5.20 36.57
N ALA A 190 22.23 -4.59 36.02
CA ALA A 190 20.94 -5.25 35.80
C ALA A 190 20.20 -4.64 34.61
N VAL A 191 19.40 -5.45 33.92
CA VAL A 191 18.54 -5.01 32.80
C VAL A 191 17.58 -3.90 33.26
N SER A 192 17.02 -4.02 34.47
CA SER A 192 16.03 -3.09 35.02
C SER A 192 16.48 -1.63 35.09
N LEU A 193 17.78 -1.37 35.22
CA LEU A 193 18.33 -0.01 35.37
C LEU A 193 18.21 0.84 34.10
N PHE A 194 17.95 0.20 32.95
CA PHE A 194 17.81 0.88 31.66
C PHE A 194 16.37 1.25 31.31
N PHE A 195 15.41 0.88 32.17
CA PHE A 195 13.98 1.12 31.97
C PHE A 195 13.43 2.02 33.09
N HIS A 196 12.50 2.92 32.75
CA HIS A 196 11.73 3.67 33.74
C HIS A 196 10.67 2.78 34.42
N ASP A 197 9.91 2.00 33.64
CA ASP A 197 9.00 0.95 34.12
C ASP A 197 9.55 -0.43 33.72
N PHE A 198 10.04 -1.17 34.72
CA PHE A 198 10.49 -2.56 34.59
C PHE A 198 9.72 -3.50 35.52
N ARG A 199 8.40 -3.38 35.57
CA ARG A 199 7.57 -4.32 36.32
C ARG A 199 7.76 -5.76 35.83
N GLN A 200 7.68 -6.69 36.76
CA GLN A 200 7.77 -8.11 36.48
C GLN A 200 6.50 -8.57 35.74
N LEU A 201 6.68 -9.17 34.57
CA LEU A 201 5.56 -9.66 33.76
C LEU A 201 5.01 -10.96 34.35
N GLY A 202 3.69 -11.07 34.40
CA GLY A 202 2.98 -12.30 34.71
C GLY A 202 2.77 -13.19 33.48
N ASP A 203 2.46 -14.47 33.72
CA ASP A 203 2.12 -15.42 32.65
C ASP A 203 0.87 -14.96 31.87
N GLN A 204 -0.10 -14.33 32.53
CA GLN A 204 -1.30 -13.76 31.89
C GLN A 204 -0.99 -12.62 30.92
N GLU A 205 -0.05 -11.73 31.24
CA GLU A 205 0.30 -10.61 30.35
C GLU A 205 1.01 -11.10 29.09
N VAL A 206 1.83 -12.15 29.22
CA VAL A 206 2.43 -12.85 28.07
C VAL A 206 1.34 -13.49 27.22
N LEU A 207 0.40 -14.19 27.84
CA LEU A 207 -0.74 -14.78 27.15
C LEU A 207 -1.60 -13.73 26.45
N ASP A 208 -1.81 -12.57 27.06
CA ASP A 208 -2.60 -11.49 26.46
C ASP A 208 -1.90 -10.92 25.23
N LEU A 209 -0.58 -10.76 25.22
CA LEU A 209 0.17 -10.32 24.04
C LEU A 209 0.13 -11.36 22.91
N LEU A 210 0.32 -12.64 23.25
CA LEU A 210 0.22 -13.75 22.29
C LEU A 210 -1.22 -13.94 21.78
N CYS A 211 -2.21 -13.75 22.64
CA CYS A 211 -3.63 -13.82 22.30
C CYS A 211 -4.06 -12.60 21.50
N ASN A 212 -3.65 -11.37 21.80
CA ASN A 212 -4.08 -10.18 21.08
C ASN A 212 -3.63 -10.23 19.62
N SER A 213 -2.38 -10.66 19.37
CA SER A 213 -1.90 -10.95 18.02
C SER A 213 -2.81 -11.93 17.25
N ARG A 214 -3.36 -12.96 17.92
CA ARG A 214 -4.16 -14.04 17.30
C ARG A 214 -5.67 -13.85 17.34
N ARG A 215 -6.20 -13.18 18.37
CA ARG A 215 -7.63 -12.90 18.60
C ARG A 215 -8.10 -11.82 17.66
N ASP A 216 -7.26 -10.84 17.34
CA ASP A 216 -7.57 -9.79 16.37
C ASP A 216 -7.78 -10.40 14.97
N GLU A 217 -6.90 -11.31 14.54
CA GLU A 217 -7.07 -12.03 13.27
C GLU A 217 -8.28 -12.97 13.26
N GLY A 218 -8.45 -13.78 14.31
CA GLY A 218 -9.60 -14.66 14.41
C GLY A 218 -10.94 -13.90 14.43
N THR A 219 -10.97 -12.71 15.03
CA THR A 219 -12.17 -11.86 15.09
C THR A 219 -12.44 -11.17 13.77
N LEU A 220 -11.41 -10.61 13.14
CA LEU A 220 -11.49 -10.04 11.81
C LEU A 220 -12.00 -11.06 10.79
N LEU A 221 -11.39 -12.24 10.73
CA LEU A 221 -11.78 -13.30 9.82
C LEU A 221 -13.22 -13.77 10.06
N ARG A 222 -13.64 -13.97 11.32
CA ARG A 222 -15.03 -14.34 11.65
C ARG A 222 -16.04 -13.30 11.16
N HIS A 223 -15.80 -12.02 11.44
CA HIS A 223 -16.73 -10.95 11.04
C HIS A 223 -16.72 -10.74 9.53
N ALA A 224 -15.56 -10.75 8.89
CA ALA A 224 -15.45 -10.68 7.43
C ALA A 224 -16.18 -11.84 6.75
N THR A 225 -16.01 -13.08 7.25
CA THR A 225 -16.74 -14.26 6.72
C THR A 225 -18.25 -14.10 6.84
N ALA A 226 -18.74 -13.57 7.96
CA ALA A 226 -20.18 -13.42 8.20
C ALA A 226 -20.85 -12.31 7.36
N HIS A 227 -20.09 -11.35 6.85
CA HIS A 227 -20.61 -10.18 6.13
C HIS A 227 -20.17 -10.12 4.66
N ALA A 228 -19.33 -11.06 4.22
CA ALA A 228 -18.93 -11.16 2.82
C ALA A 228 -20.14 -11.52 1.97
N VAL A 229 -20.37 -10.72 0.93
CA VAL A 229 -21.43 -10.96 -0.05
C VAL A 229 -20.79 -11.54 -1.31
N PRO A 230 -21.05 -12.82 -1.65
CA PRO A 230 -20.49 -13.46 -2.84
C PRO A 230 -20.80 -12.71 -4.13
N LEU A 231 -19.84 -12.66 -5.06
CA LEU A 231 -20.00 -12.13 -6.41
C LEU A 231 -19.91 -13.28 -7.41
N ARG A 232 -21.05 -13.72 -7.96
CA ARG A 232 -21.12 -14.78 -8.97
C ARG A 232 -21.63 -14.27 -10.31
N GLU A 233 -22.47 -13.25 -10.27
CA GLU A 233 -23.14 -12.66 -11.42
C GLU A 233 -23.51 -11.20 -11.16
N THR A 234 -23.87 -10.46 -12.20
CA THR A 234 -24.10 -9.00 -12.13
C THR A 234 -25.17 -8.61 -11.10
N ARG A 235 -26.21 -9.44 -10.90
CA ARG A 235 -27.28 -9.15 -9.91
C ARG A 235 -26.77 -9.09 -8.47
N ASP A 236 -25.64 -9.72 -8.18
CA ASP A 236 -25.04 -9.71 -6.84
C ASP A 236 -24.45 -8.33 -6.49
N LEU A 237 -24.28 -7.43 -7.47
CA LEU A 237 -23.89 -6.04 -7.24
C LEU A 237 -24.99 -5.20 -6.62
N ARG A 238 -26.26 -5.60 -6.74
CA ARG A 238 -27.39 -4.77 -6.35
C ARG A 238 -27.27 -4.18 -4.93
N PRO A 239 -26.89 -4.95 -3.89
CA PRO A 239 -26.76 -4.38 -2.55
C PRO A 239 -25.61 -3.36 -2.44
N LEU A 240 -24.53 -3.51 -3.22
CA LEU A 240 -23.47 -2.51 -3.31
C LEU A 240 -23.97 -1.23 -4.01
N ILE A 241 -24.65 -1.39 -5.14
CA ILE A 241 -25.20 -0.28 -5.93
C ILE A 241 -26.18 0.54 -5.09
N GLU A 242 -27.12 -0.11 -4.40
CA GLU A 242 -28.11 0.55 -3.54
C GLU A 242 -27.46 1.42 -2.46
N LYS A 243 -26.27 1.03 -1.97
CA LYS A 243 -25.51 1.78 -0.95
C LYS A 243 -24.74 2.97 -1.51
N ILE A 244 -24.17 2.85 -2.71
CA ILE A 244 -23.30 3.90 -3.28
C ILE A 244 -24.05 4.85 -4.22
N ALA A 245 -25.22 4.46 -4.74
CA ALA A 245 -25.98 5.24 -5.72
C ALA A 245 -26.51 6.58 -5.17
N GLY A 246 -26.65 6.69 -3.84
CA GLY A 246 -27.05 7.93 -3.17
C GLY A 246 -25.98 9.02 -3.21
N SER A 247 -24.72 8.62 -3.36
CA SER A 247 -23.58 9.54 -3.36
C SER A 247 -23.55 10.40 -4.62
N ARG A 248 -22.99 11.61 -4.46
CA ARG A 248 -22.74 12.50 -5.59
C ARG A 248 -21.55 12.02 -6.41
N ILE A 249 -20.53 11.52 -5.73
CA ILE A 249 -19.30 11.04 -6.36
C ILE A 249 -19.09 9.59 -5.92
N VAL A 250 -18.92 8.70 -6.89
CA VAL A 250 -18.53 7.31 -6.65
C VAL A 250 -17.15 7.10 -7.25
N MET A 251 -16.16 6.78 -6.43
CA MET A 251 -14.81 6.49 -6.88
C MET A 251 -14.56 4.99 -6.82
N LEU A 252 -14.19 4.40 -7.95
CA LEU A 252 -13.91 2.98 -8.11
C LEU A 252 -12.40 2.79 -8.31
N GLY A 253 -11.79 2.12 -7.34
CA GLY A 253 -10.39 1.80 -7.31
C GLY A 253 -9.99 0.64 -8.21
N GLU A 254 -8.71 0.34 -8.17
CA GLU A 254 -8.12 -0.91 -8.63
C GLU A 254 -6.84 -1.17 -7.83
N ALA A 255 -6.56 -2.42 -7.47
CA ALA A 255 -5.30 -2.77 -6.82
C ALA A 255 -4.15 -2.89 -7.82
N SER A 256 -4.46 -2.86 -9.12
CA SER A 256 -3.47 -2.78 -10.19
C SER A 256 -4.04 -2.30 -11.50
N HIS A 257 -3.24 -1.61 -12.32
CA HIS A 257 -3.71 -1.08 -13.61
C HIS A 257 -3.88 -2.12 -14.72
N GLY A 258 -3.29 -3.31 -14.58
CA GLY A 258 -3.20 -4.31 -15.67
C GLY A 258 -4.05 -5.56 -15.48
N THR A 259 -5.12 -5.50 -14.68
CA THR A 259 -5.94 -6.67 -14.33
C THR A 259 -7.32 -6.59 -14.97
N GLN A 260 -7.72 -7.64 -15.68
CA GLN A 260 -8.97 -7.71 -16.43
C GLN A 260 -10.21 -7.51 -15.54
N GLU A 261 -10.30 -8.22 -14.42
CA GLU A 261 -11.48 -8.22 -13.56
C GLU A 261 -11.78 -6.82 -13.02
N PHE A 262 -10.75 -6.02 -12.69
CA PHE A 262 -10.96 -4.67 -12.16
C PHE A 262 -11.64 -3.75 -13.19
N TYR A 263 -11.26 -3.82 -14.47
CA TYR A 263 -11.94 -3.05 -15.52
C TYR A 263 -13.36 -3.57 -15.78
N GLU A 264 -13.55 -4.89 -15.80
CA GLU A 264 -14.85 -5.49 -16.02
C GLU A 264 -15.87 -5.06 -14.96
N TRP A 265 -15.49 -5.15 -13.68
CA TRP A 265 -16.37 -4.78 -12.58
C TRP A 265 -16.57 -3.28 -12.46
N ARG A 266 -15.54 -2.45 -12.70
CA ARG A 266 -15.73 -0.99 -12.81
C ARG A 266 -16.72 -0.64 -13.90
N ARG A 267 -16.63 -1.29 -15.07
CA ARG A 267 -17.59 -1.12 -16.17
C ARG A 267 -18.99 -1.51 -15.74
N LEU A 268 -19.20 -2.70 -15.18
CA LEU A 268 -20.53 -3.19 -14.78
C LEU A 268 -21.18 -2.29 -13.72
N ILE A 269 -20.43 -1.89 -12.69
CA ILE A 269 -20.91 -0.95 -11.66
C ILE A 269 -21.30 0.38 -12.30
N SER A 270 -20.45 0.90 -13.20
CA SER A 270 -20.71 2.18 -13.84
C SER A 270 -21.92 2.15 -14.76
N GLN A 271 -22.12 1.05 -15.49
CA GLN A 271 -23.28 0.85 -16.36
C GLN A 271 -24.58 0.94 -15.57
N GLU A 272 -24.66 0.28 -14.42
CA GLU A 272 -25.84 0.30 -13.55
C GLU A 272 -26.09 1.70 -12.96
N LEU A 273 -25.04 2.35 -12.44
CA LEU A 273 -25.13 3.69 -11.88
C LEU A 273 -25.59 4.72 -12.93
N ILE A 274 -25.11 4.61 -14.16
CA ILE A 274 -25.52 5.47 -15.26
C ILE A 274 -26.96 5.17 -15.69
N ALA A 275 -27.31 3.90 -15.88
CA ALA A 275 -28.62 3.51 -16.40
C ALA A 275 -29.77 3.81 -15.44
N GLU A 276 -29.58 3.54 -14.15
CA GLU A 276 -30.68 3.54 -13.17
C GLU A 276 -30.58 4.64 -12.11
N HIS A 277 -29.41 5.29 -11.96
CA HIS A 277 -29.15 6.20 -10.82
C HIS A 277 -28.68 7.61 -11.19
N GLY A 278 -28.73 7.97 -12.48
CA GLY A 278 -28.53 9.35 -12.95
C GLY A 278 -27.08 9.84 -12.85
N PHE A 279 -26.10 8.97 -13.07
CA PHE A 279 -24.69 9.37 -13.18
C PHE A 279 -24.40 9.97 -14.56
N HIS A 280 -23.72 11.12 -14.58
CA HIS A 280 -23.62 11.98 -15.76
C HIS A 280 -22.32 11.82 -16.53
N PHE A 281 -21.25 11.36 -15.88
CA PHE A 281 -19.97 11.13 -16.56
C PHE A 281 -19.09 10.14 -15.79
N ILE A 282 -18.21 9.49 -16.54
CA ILE A 282 -17.05 8.77 -16.03
C ILE A 282 -15.82 9.66 -16.22
N ALA A 283 -15.03 9.82 -15.17
CA ALA A 283 -13.74 10.49 -15.18
C ALA A 283 -12.65 9.47 -14.82
N VAL A 284 -11.56 9.42 -15.58
CA VAL A 284 -10.51 8.41 -15.39
C VAL A 284 -9.16 9.05 -15.09
N GLU A 285 -8.29 8.34 -14.37
CA GLU A 285 -6.87 8.67 -14.18
C GLU A 285 -6.09 8.52 -15.49
N GLY A 286 -6.41 9.36 -16.47
CA GLY A 286 -5.78 9.37 -17.78
C GLY A 286 -5.80 10.77 -18.39
N ASP A 287 -5.03 10.92 -19.47
CA ASP A 287 -4.85 12.19 -20.16
C ASP A 287 -6.14 12.76 -20.74
N TRP A 288 -6.35 14.06 -20.51
CA TRP A 288 -7.50 14.78 -21.04
C TRP A 288 -7.61 14.74 -22.58
N PRO A 289 -6.55 15.06 -23.37
CA PRO A 289 -6.68 15.05 -24.83
C PRO A 289 -7.02 13.67 -25.40
N ALA A 290 -6.43 12.60 -24.85
CA ALA A 290 -6.72 11.23 -25.27
C ALA A 290 -8.16 10.84 -24.92
N CYS A 291 -8.61 11.13 -23.69
CA CYS A 291 -9.99 10.92 -23.26
C CYS A 291 -10.99 11.72 -24.10
N ALA A 292 -10.64 12.90 -24.60
CA ALA A 292 -11.51 13.70 -25.46
C ALA A 292 -11.85 13.01 -26.79
N HIS A 293 -10.98 12.13 -27.32
CA HIS A 293 -11.31 11.28 -28.47
C HIS A 293 -12.40 10.26 -28.12
N VAL A 294 -12.30 9.63 -26.96
CA VAL A 294 -13.34 8.71 -26.46
C VAL A 294 -14.64 9.47 -26.19
N HIS A 295 -14.57 10.66 -25.59
CA HIS A 295 -15.73 11.52 -25.33
C HIS A 295 -16.52 11.84 -26.61
N ARG A 296 -15.83 12.28 -27.67
CA ARG A 296 -16.45 12.57 -28.96
C ARG A 296 -17.01 11.31 -29.61
N PHE A 297 -16.30 10.18 -29.49
CA PHE A 297 -16.76 8.88 -30.00
C PHE A 297 -18.09 8.46 -29.38
N ILE A 298 -18.21 8.47 -28.05
CA ILE A 298 -19.43 8.05 -27.35
C ILE A 298 -20.61 8.99 -27.57
N ARG A 299 -20.38 10.19 -28.11
CA ARG A 299 -21.41 11.17 -28.48
C ARG A 299 -21.76 11.16 -29.97
N GLY A 300 -21.04 10.38 -30.78
CA GLY A 300 -21.19 10.39 -32.24
C GLY A 300 -20.69 11.67 -32.90
N GLU A 301 -19.84 12.44 -32.22
CA GLU A 301 -19.32 13.75 -32.65
C GLU A 301 -17.90 13.62 -33.26
N THR A 302 -17.56 12.44 -33.80
CA THR A 302 -16.17 12.08 -34.14
C THR A 302 -16.04 11.46 -35.53
N ARG A 303 -14.81 11.36 -36.06
CA ARG A 303 -14.52 10.73 -37.37
C ARG A 303 -14.11 9.26 -37.26
N GLU A 304 -13.64 8.86 -36.08
CA GLU A 304 -13.28 7.51 -35.69
C GLU A 304 -14.47 6.57 -35.87
N LYS A 305 -14.23 5.43 -36.51
CA LYS A 305 -15.27 4.49 -36.92
C LYS A 305 -15.62 3.46 -35.83
N SER A 306 -14.74 3.29 -34.85
CA SER A 306 -14.87 2.29 -33.78
C SER A 306 -14.26 2.78 -32.48
N ALA A 307 -14.66 2.20 -31.35
CA ALA A 307 -14.04 2.48 -30.05
C ALA A 307 -12.54 2.18 -30.08
N ARG A 308 -12.12 1.15 -30.82
CA ARG A 308 -10.70 0.81 -31.00
C ARG A 308 -9.91 1.98 -31.59
N GLU A 309 -10.44 2.65 -32.63
CA GLU A 309 -9.75 3.82 -33.23
C GLU A 309 -9.68 5.00 -32.27
N ALA A 310 -10.74 5.23 -31.47
CA ALA A 310 -10.73 6.28 -30.46
C ALA A 310 -9.68 6.02 -29.37
N LEU A 311 -9.59 4.78 -28.89
CA LEU A 311 -8.64 4.36 -27.85
C LEU A 311 -7.18 4.30 -28.35
N GLN A 312 -6.95 4.25 -29.67
CA GLN A 312 -5.59 4.33 -30.24
C GLN A 312 -4.94 5.73 -30.11
N ASN A 313 -5.63 6.69 -29.50
CA ASN A 313 -5.08 8.00 -29.16
C ASN A 313 -4.36 8.04 -27.81
N PHE A 314 -4.41 6.95 -27.01
CA PHE A 314 -3.60 6.80 -25.79
C PHE A 314 -2.16 6.38 -26.16
N ARG A 315 -1.36 7.35 -26.60
CA ARG A 315 -0.01 7.14 -27.17
C ARG A 315 1.13 7.28 -26.18
N ARG A 316 0.85 7.81 -24.98
CA ARG A 316 1.80 7.94 -23.89
C ARG A 316 1.93 6.63 -23.13
N TRP A 317 3.08 6.38 -22.53
CA TRP A 317 3.32 5.15 -21.79
C TRP A 317 2.70 5.25 -20.39
N PRO A 318 2.13 4.15 -19.87
CA PRO A 318 1.86 2.91 -20.59
C PRO A 318 0.68 3.05 -21.56
N THR A 319 0.87 2.64 -22.82
CA THR A 319 -0.16 2.78 -23.86
C THR A 319 -1.36 1.84 -23.67
N TRP A 320 -1.32 0.95 -22.67
CA TRP A 320 -2.31 -0.10 -22.47
C TRP A 320 -3.30 0.17 -21.33
N MET A 321 -3.02 1.13 -20.44
CA MET A 321 -3.84 1.37 -19.25
C MET A 321 -5.29 1.68 -19.63
N TRP A 322 -5.50 2.64 -20.53
CA TRP A 322 -6.84 2.97 -21.02
C TRP A 322 -7.18 2.40 -22.39
N ALA A 323 -6.20 1.81 -23.08
CA ALA A 323 -6.40 1.26 -24.41
C ALA A 323 -6.20 -0.25 -24.44
N ASN A 324 -7.28 -0.93 -24.06
CA ASN A 324 -7.42 -2.38 -23.93
C ASN A 324 -8.83 -2.82 -24.38
N THR A 325 -9.07 -4.13 -24.37
CA THR A 325 -10.35 -4.71 -24.81
C THR A 325 -11.54 -4.38 -23.92
N GLU A 326 -11.32 -4.20 -22.63
CA GLU A 326 -12.34 -3.92 -21.62
C GLU A 326 -12.85 -2.48 -21.78
N MET A 327 -11.95 -1.56 -22.12
CA MET A 327 -12.28 -0.18 -22.47
C MET A 327 -13.00 -0.07 -23.82
N ILE A 328 -12.74 -0.96 -24.79
CA ILE A 328 -13.56 -1.05 -26.00
C ILE A 328 -15.01 -1.35 -25.62
N ALA A 329 -15.24 -2.36 -24.78
CA ALA A 329 -16.59 -2.73 -24.35
C ALA A 329 -17.28 -1.60 -23.58
N ALA A 330 -16.55 -0.86 -22.74
CA ALA A 330 -17.07 0.31 -22.03
C ALA A 330 -17.47 1.45 -22.99
N ALA A 331 -16.61 1.80 -23.94
CA ALA A 331 -16.85 2.88 -24.88
C ALA A 331 -17.97 2.57 -25.88
N GLU A 332 -18.05 1.35 -26.41
CA GLU A 332 -19.16 0.95 -27.29
C GLU A 332 -20.50 0.98 -26.53
N TRP A 333 -20.54 0.47 -25.30
CA TRP A 333 -21.75 0.55 -24.49
C TRP A 333 -22.18 1.99 -24.20
N LEU A 334 -21.23 2.88 -23.85
CA LEU A 334 -21.53 4.30 -23.62
C LEU A 334 -22.09 4.96 -24.89
N ARG A 335 -21.56 4.61 -26.06
CA ARG A 335 -22.05 5.11 -27.35
C ARG A 335 -23.48 4.63 -27.62
N GLU A 336 -23.74 3.35 -27.42
CA GLU A 336 -25.09 2.78 -27.57
C GLU A 336 -26.06 3.41 -26.55
N HIS A 337 -25.62 3.60 -25.31
CA HIS A 337 -26.41 4.21 -24.25
C HIS A 337 -26.77 5.67 -24.57
N ASN A 338 -25.84 6.43 -25.14
CA ASN A 338 -26.08 7.82 -25.55
C ASN A 338 -26.90 7.92 -26.84
N ALA A 339 -26.92 6.89 -27.68
CA ALA A 339 -27.60 6.92 -28.96
C ALA A 339 -29.11 7.11 -28.79
N GLY A 340 -29.65 8.20 -29.36
CA GLY A 340 -31.09 8.46 -29.40
C GLY A 340 -31.72 8.90 -28.07
N ARG A 341 -30.92 9.20 -27.04
CA ARG A 341 -31.43 9.77 -25.78
C ARG A 341 -31.67 11.28 -25.90
N GLU A 342 -32.75 11.74 -25.26
CA GLU A 342 -33.03 13.17 -25.03
C GLU A 342 -32.32 13.62 -23.74
N GLY A 343 -31.61 14.75 -23.78
CA GLY A 343 -30.89 15.31 -22.62
C GLY A 343 -29.39 15.41 -22.82
N THR A 344 -28.65 15.71 -21.75
CA THR A 344 -27.19 15.78 -21.77
C THR A 344 -26.61 14.36 -21.84
N PRO A 345 -25.85 14.01 -22.88
CA PRO A 345 -25.27 12.68 -23.00
C PRO A 345 -24.22 12.44 -21.91
N VAL A 346 -24.02 11.16 -21.57
CA VAL A 346 -23.03 10.75 -20.59
C VAL A 346 -21.63 11.10 -21.09
N GLY A 347 -20.83 11.70 -20.20
CA GLY A 347 -19.44 12.09 -20.46
C GLY A 347 -18.41 11.00 -20.20
N PHE A 348 -17.23 11.19 -20.79
CA PHE A 348 -16.02 10.41 -20.51
C PHE A 348 -14.84 11.37 -20.54
N HIS A 349 -14.13 11.54 -19.42
CA HIS A 349 -13.14 12.60 -19.26
C HIS A 349 -11.86 12.08 -18.60
N GLY A 350 -10.72 12.69 -18.94
CA GLY A 350 -9.47 12.46 -18.23
C GLY A 350 -9.36 13.37 -17.01
N LEU A 351 -8.60 12.98 -16.00
CA LEU A 351 -8.31 13.80 -14.82
C LEU A 351 -6.84 14.22 -14.73
N ASP A 352 -5.96 13.55 -15.47
CA ASP A 352 -4.52 13.59 -15.22
C ASP A 352 -3.83 14.81 -15.84
N VAL A 353 -2.63 15.13 -15.34
CA VAL A 353 -1.96 16.42 -15.55
C VAL A 353 -0.88 16.40 -16.64
N TYR A 354 -0.46 15.25 -17.11
CA TYR A 354 0.85 15.14 -17.78
C TYR A 354 0.91 15.58 -19.24
N SER A 355 -0.22 15.58 -19.96
CA SER A 355 -0.34 15.83 -21.41
C SER A 355 -0.05 17.28 -21.81
N LEU A 356 1.14 17.78 -21.47
CA LEU A 356 1.57 19.17 -21.66
C LEU A 356 1.56 19.56 -23.14
N PHE A 357 2.28 18.83 -23.99
CA PHE A 357 2.44 19.22 -25.38
C PHE A 357 1.16 18.99 -26.21
N GLU A 358 0.43 17.91 -25.92
CA GLU A 358 -0.88 17.63 -26.53
C GLU A 358 -1.88 18.73 -26.16
N SER A 359 -1.87 19.18 -24.91
CA SER A 359 -2.74 20.28 -24.45
C SER A 359 -2.36 21.62 -25.08
N ILE A 360 -1.06 21.90 -25.27
CA ILE A 360 -0.60 23.08 -26.04
C ILE A 360 -1.15 23.02 -27.47
N ASP A 361 -1.00 21.88 -28.15
CA ASP A 361 -1.48 21.70 -29.52
C ASP A 361 -2.99 21.92 -29.62
N GLU A 362 -3.74 21.38 -28.67
CA GLU A 362 -5.19 21.47 -28.66
C GLU A 362 -5.67 22.90 -28.39
N VAL A 363 -5.05 23.61 -27.43
CA VAL A 363 -5.30 25.05 -27.20
C VAL A 363 -5.05 25.86 -28.48
N LEU A 364 -3.88 25.66 -29.10
CA LEU A 364 -3.52 26.40 -30.32
C LEU A 364 -4.43 26.03 -31.49
N ARG A 365 -4.82 24.76 -31.64
CA ARG A 365 -5.73 24.29 -32.69
C ARG A 365 -7.10 24.92 -32.55
N GLN A 366 -7.69 24.88 -31.36
CA GLN A 366 -9.01 25.46 -31.12
C GLN A 366 -9.01 26.98 -31.24
N LEU A 367 -8.00 27.67 -30.69
CA LEU A 367 -7.91 29.12 -30.79
C LEU A 367 -7.72 29.58 -32.24
N ARG A 368 -7.01 28.85 -33.10
CA ARG A 368 -6.92 29.21 -34.53
C ARG A 368 -8.28 29.30 -35.21
N GLU A 369 -9.25 28.52 -34.76
CA GLU A 369 -10.62 28.53 -35.29
C GLU A 369 -11.51 29.59 -34.60
N ILE A 370 -11.31 29.81 -33.29
CA ILE A 370 -12.18 30.65 -32.45
C ILE A 370 -11.70 32.11 -32.41
N ASP A 371 -10.42 32.33 -32.10
CA ASP A 371 -9.77 33.64 -32.02
C ASP A 371 -8.32 33.55 -32.55
N PRO A 372 -8.12 33.76 -33.86
CA PRO A 372 -6.79 33.69 -34.47
C PRO A 372 -5.78 34.68 -33.89
N ALA A 373 -6.23 35.79 -33.30
CA ALA A 373 -5.33 36.78 -32.70
C ALA A 373 -4.81 36.28 -31.34
N MET A 374 -5.69 35.71 -30.51
CA MET A 374 -5.29 35.04 -29.28
C MET A 374 -4.40 33.83 -29.56
N ALA A 375 -4.71 33.04 -30.60
CA ALA A 375 -3.88 31.91 -31.01
C ALA A 375 -2.42 32.31 -31.28
N ARG A 376 -2.19 33.47 -31.94
CA ARG A 376 -0.84 34.01 -32.19
C ARG A 376 -0.12 34.40 -30.89
N ARG A 377 -0.83 35.05 -29.95
CA ARG A 377 -0.26 35.43 -28.65
C ARG A 377 0.07 34.21 -27.80
N ALA A 378 -0.84 33.24 -27.72
CA ALA A 378 -0.63 31.98 -27.02
C ALA A 378 0.57 31.22 -27.60
N ARG A 379 0.69 31.15 -28.94
CA ARG A 379 1.86 30.54 -29.59
C ARG A 379 3.17 31.20 -29.16
N LEU A 380 3.26 32.53 -29.23
CA LEU A 380 4.45 33.28 -28.81
C LEU A 380 4.82 33.03 -27.34
N ARG A 381 3.82 32.84 -26.46
CA ARG A 381 4.07 32.49 -25.05
C ARG A 381 4.58 31.06 -24.90
N TYR A 382 4.01 30.11 -25.62
CA TYR A 382 4.43 28.70 -25.58
C TYR A 382 5.76 28.41 -26.29
N GLU A 383 6.32 29.36 -27.06
CA GLU A 383 7.64 29.22 -27.70
C GLU A 383 8.77 28.94 -26.70
N CYS A 384 8.60 29.27 -25.41
CA CYS A 384 9.57 28.90 -24.37
C CYS A 384 9.79 27.38 -24.25
N PHE A 385 8.84 26.56 -24.69
CA PHE A 385 8.95 25.11 -24.69
C PHE A 385 9.64 24.52 -25.95
N GLU A 386 9.75 25.30 -27.04
CA GLU A 386 10.32 24.83 -28.32
C GLU A 386 11.74 24.23 -28.20
N PRO A 387 12.67 24.78 -27.38
CA PRO A 387 14.01 24.20 -27.24
C PRO A 387 14.02 22.73 -26.79
N PHE A 388 12.98 22.29 -26.08
CA PHE A 388 12.86 20.94 -25.53
C PHE A 388 12.28 19.94 -26.53
N ARG A 389 11.87 20.39 -27.73
CA ARG A 389 11.44 19.51 -28.85
C ARG A 389 10.40 18.46 -28.44
N ARG A 390 9.42 18.87 -27.64
CA ARG A 390 8.33 18.01 -27.14
C ARG A 390 8.81 16.85 -26.28
N ASP A 391 9.85 17.09 -25.48
CA ASP A 391 10.38 16.16 -24.49
C ASP A 391 10.22 16.76 -23.09
N GLU A 392 9.27 16.25 -22.31
CA GLU A 392 8.97 16.72 -20.97
C GLU A 392 10.11 16.38 -20.01
N LYS A 393 10.85 15.28 -20.25
CA LYS A 393 12.04 14.93 -19.48
C LYS A 393 13.13 15.97 -19.71
N ALA A 394 13.29 16.46 -20.94
CA ALA A 394 14.21 17.53 -21.27
C ALA A 394 13.79 18.86 -20.64
N TYR A 395 12.49 19.18 -20.65
CA TYR A 395 11.96 20.37 -19.95
C TYR A 395 12.24 20.30 -18.45
N ALA A 396 11.81 19.23 -17.78
CA ALA A 396 11.99 19.06 -16.34
C ALA A 396 13.47 19.17 -15.94
N LYS A 397 14.38 18.48 -16.66
CA LYS A 397 15.83 18.58 -16.40
C LYS A 397 16.37 19.99 -16.54
N SER A 398 15.82 20.80 -17.44
CA SER A 398 16.27 22.17 -17.66
C SER A 398 15.98 23.08 -16.45
N LEU A 399 14.95 22.77 -15.66
CA LEU A 399 14.52 23.59 -14.51
C LEU A 399 15.56 23.61 -13.38
N VAL A 400 16.49 22.65 -13.36
CA VAL A 400 17.67 22.68 -12.46
C VAL A 400 18.55 23.92 -12.73
N HIS A 401 18.68 24.30 -13.99
CA HIS A 401 19.54 25.42 -14.42
C HIS A 401 18.75 26.70 -14.71
N PHE A 402 17.47 26.56 -15.04
CA PHE A 402 16.57 27.65 -15.41
C PHE A 402 15.27 27.55 -14.59
N PRO A 403 15.31 27.87 -13.28
CA PRO A 403 14.20 27.62 -12.38
C PRO A 403 12.96 28.44 -12.73
N GLU A 404 13.08 29.59 -13.41
CA GLU A 404 11.92 30.36 -13.89
C GLU A 404 11.07 29.57 -14.91
N GLY A 405 11.70 28.71 -15.72
CA GLY A 405 11.02 27.87 -16.71
C GLY A 405 10.08 28.66 -17.64
N CYS A 406 8.90 28.09 -17.86
CA CYS A 406 7.81 28.65 -18.65
C CYS A 406 6.63 29.17 -17.80
N GLU A 407 6.77 29.23 -16.47
CA GLU A 407 5.69 29.50 -15.51
C GLU A 407 4.90 30.77 -15.84
N ARG A 408 5.62 31.89 -16.04
CA ARG A 408 4.99 33.18 -16.35
C ARG A 408 4.18 33.10 -17.64
N GLN A 409 4.74 32.48 -18.68
CA GLN A 409 4.14 32.39 -20.00
C GLN A 409 2.87 31.53 -20.00
N VAL A 410 2.87 30.39 -19.30
CA VAL A 410 1.69 29.52 -19.19
C VAL A 410 0.60 30.18 -18.36
N LEU A 411 0.97 30.89 -17.29
CA LEU A 411 0.03 31.61 -16.44
C LEU A 411 -0.64 32.77 -17.20
N GLU A 412 0.12 33.57 -17.94
CA GLU A 412 -0.40 34.66 -18.77
C GLU A 412 -1.36 34.15 -19.86
N SER A 413 -1.02 33.03 -20.51
CA SER A 413 -1.92 32.38 -21.48
C SER A 413 -3.23 31.94 -20.85
N LEU A 414 -3.18 31.28 -19.70
CA LEU A 414 -4.37 30.82 -18.99
C LEU A 414 -5.23 32.00 -18.51
N GLN A 415 -4.63 33.02 -17.91
CA GLN A 415 -5.33 34.21 -17.44
C GLN A 415 -6.05 34.95 -18.57
N GLU A 416 -5.38 35.14 -19.71
CA GLU A 416 -6.01 35.77 -20.88
C GLU A 416 -7.21 34.95 -21.37
N LEU A 417 -7.05 33.63 -21.49
CA LEU A 417 -8.12 32.75 -21.94
C LEU A 417 -9.33 32.78 -21.00
N LEU A 418 -9.10 32.72 -19.68
CA LEU A 418 -10.17 32.74 -18.68
C LEU A 418 -10.85 34.12 -18.57
N ALA A 419 -10.11 35.20 -18.81
CA ALA A 419 -10.66 36.56 -18.80
C ALA A 419 -11.43 36.90 -20.09
N THR A 420 -11.19 36.17 -21.18
CA THR A 420 -11.82 36.45 -22.48
C THR A 420 -13.19 35.79 -22.58
N ARG A 421 -14.20 36.60 -22.91
CA ARG A 421 -15.53 36.08 -23.24
C ARG A 421 -15.56 35.57 -24.68
N LEU A 422 -15.57 34.26 -24.85
CA LEU A 422 -15.69 33.61 -26.16
C LEU A 422 -17.18 33.41 -26.52
N GLU A 423 -17.78 34.44 -27.13
CA GLU A 423 -19.20 34.44 -27.48
C GLU A 423 -19.54 33.36 -28.55
N GLY A 424 -20.72 32.74 -28.42
CA GLY A 424 -21.21 31.73 -29.36
C GLY A 424 -20.54 30.36 -29.25
N LEU A 425 -19.58 30.18 -28.35
CA LEU A 425 -18.94 28.88 -28.12
C LEU A 425 -19.85 27.98 -27.27
N ARG A 426 -20.06 26.73 -27.73
CA ARG A 426 -20.73 25.69 -26.92
C ARG A 426 -20.00 25.49 -25.60
N ALA A 427 -20.75 25.25 -24.51
CA ALA A 427 -20.21 25.04 -23.17
C ALA A 427 -19.15 23.92 -23.13
N ASP A 428 -19.40 22.78 -23.79
CA ASP A 428 -18.46 21.65 -23.83
C ASP A 428 -17.13 22.02 -24.48
N ARG A 429 -17.19 22.79 -25.57
CA ARG A 429 -16.00 23.24 -26.30
C ARG A 429 -15.22 24.30 -25.52
N LEU A 430 -15.93 25.16 -24.79
CA LEU A 430 -15.29 26.10 -23.88
C LEU A 430 -14.59 25.38 -22.72
N LEU A 431 -15.24 24.38 -22.11
CA LEU A 431 -14.64 23.56 -21.07
C LEU A 431 -13.37 22.88 -21.58
N ASP A 432 -13.45 22.22 -22.72
CA ASP A 432 -12.31 21.50 -23.33
C ASP A 432 -11.11 22.45 -23.57
N LEU A 433 -11.34 23.61 -24.20
CA LEU A 433 -10.29 24.61 -24.42
C LEU A 433 -9.68 25.12 -23.09
N GLN A 434 -10.52 25.47 -22.12
CA GLN A 434 -10.05 25.97 -20.83
C GLN A 434 -9.32 24.89 -20.02
N GLN A 435 -9.76 23.64 -20.11
CA GLN A 435 -9.15 22.54 -19.38
C GLN A 435 -7.78 22.19 -19.95
N ASN A 436 -7.62 22.14 -21.27
CA ASN A 436 -6.29 21.99 -21.88
C ASN A 436 -5.36 23.14 -21.43
N ALA A 437 -5.83 24.39 -21.38
CA ALA A 437 -5.00 25.49 -20.89
C ALA A 437 -4.62 25.37 -19.40
N ARG A 438 -5.53 24.84 -18.55
CA ARG A 438 -5.22 24.54 -17.14
C ARG A 438 -4.19 23.43 -17.03
N ILE A 439 -4.29 22.38 -17.85
CA ILE A 439 -3.31 21.30 -17.90
C ILE A 439 -1.94 21.86 -18.28
N VAL A 440 -1.83 22.74 -19.28
CA VAL A 440 -0.54 23.35 -19.63
C VAL A 440 0.09 24.06 -18.43
N LYS A 441 -0.70 24.82 -17.64
CA LYS A 441 -0.20 25.46 -16.42
C LYS A 441 0.18 24.44 -15.34
N ASN A 442 -0.69 23.47 -15.05
CA ASN A 442 -0.48 22.54 -13.94
C ASN A 442 0.59 21.48 -14.26
N ALA A 443 0.78 21.14 -15.54
CA ALA A 443 1.86 20.28 -16.00
C ALA A 443 3.22 20.97 -15.85
N GLU A 444 3.30 22.28 -16.14
CA GLU A 444 4.49 23.08 -15.90
C GLU A 444 4.89 23.06 -14.41
N ASP A 445 3.92 23.29 -13.53
CA ASP A 445 4.06 23.23 -12.06
C ASP A 445 4.46 21.82 -11.57
N TYR A 446 3.87 20.79 -12.18
CA TYR A 446 4.21 19.39 -11.93
C TYR A 446 5.67 19.08 -12.27
N TYR A 447 6.13 19.45 -13.47
CA TYR A 447 7.52 19.19 -13.90
C TYR A 447 8.54 20.00 -13.11
N ARG A 448 8.16 21.19 -12.65
CA ARG A 448 8.94 22.03 -11.73
C ARG A 448 9.13 21.39 -10.37
N THR A 449 8.04 20.92 -9.76
CA THR A 449 8.08 20.27 -8.43
C THR A 449 8.77 18.91 -8.46
N MET A 450 8.68 18.18 -9.57
CA MET A 450 9.33 16.88 -9.76
C MET A 450 10.87 16.92 -9.57
N ILE A 451 11.52 18.07 -9.80
CA ILE A 451 12.97 18.23 -9.59
C ILE A 451 13.33 18.40 -8.10
N HIS A 452 12.39 18.88 -7.29
CA HIS A 452 12.61 19.20 -5.88
C HIS A 452 12.23 18.06 -4.92
N GLY A 453 11.40 17.10 -5.36
CA GLY A 453 11.11 15.87 -4.62
C GLY A 453 9.79 15.22 -5.06
N ASP A 454 9.72 13.89 -4.92
CA ASP A 454 8.59 13.07 -5.39
C ASP A 454 7.27 13.33 -4.64
N GLU A 455 7.34 13.84 -3.41
CA GLU A 455 6.17 14.10 -2.55
C GLU A 455 5.37 15.34 -3.01
N ASP A 456 6.07 16.40 -3.40
CA ASP A 456 5.45 17.63 -3.85
C ASP A 456 4.77 17.45 -5.22
N SER A 457 5.43 16.76 -6.15
CA SER A 457 4.84 16.46 -7.47
C SER A 457 3.61 15.56 -7.37
N TRP A 458 3.59 14.63 -6.41
CA TRP A 458 2.39 13.83 -6.10
C TRP A 458 1.21 14.71 -5.70
N ASN A 459 1.43 15.64 -4.77
CA ASN A 459 0.39 16.56 -4.31
C ASN A 459 -0.12 17.48 -5.42
N VAL A 460 0.76 17.96 -6.32
CA VAL A 460 0.33 18.75 -7.48
C VAL A 460 -0.60 17.95 -8.39
N ARG A 461 -0.26 16.69 -8.67
CA ARG A 461 -1.06 15.79 -9.53
C ARG A 461 -2.45 15.54 -8.95
N ASP A 462 -2.57 15.09 -7.70
CA ASP A 462 -3.87 14.80 -7.10
C ASP A 462 -4.74 16.04 -6.88
N ARG A 463 -4.11 17.21 -6.60
CA ARG A 463 -4.83 18.48 -6.56
C ARG A 463 -5.35 18.89 -7.94
N HIS A 464 -4.59 18.65 -9.00
CA HIS A 464 -5.07 18.86 -10.37
C HIS A 464 -6.25 17.94 -10.69
N MET A 465 -6.18 16.63 -10.36
CA MET A 465 -7.30 15.72 -10.59
C MET A 465 -8.57 16.18 -9.84
N MET A 466 -8.44 16.66 -8.60
CA MET A 466 -9.55 17.24 -7.85
C MET A 466 -10.08 18.53 -8.48
N GLU A 467 -9.19 19.42 -8.95
CA GLU A 467 -9.58 20.64 -9.68
C GLU A 467 -10.38 20.31 -10.95
N THR A 468 -9.91 19.34 -11.73
CA THR A 468 -10.57 18.88 -12.96
C THR A 468 -11.94 18.29 -12.65
N LEU A 469 -12.05 17.44 -11.63
CA LEU A 469 -13.33 16.90 -11.16
C LEU A 469 -14.32 18.02 -10.76
N ASP A 470 -13.83 19.06 -10.09
CA ASP A 470 -14.65 20.22 -9.73
C ASP A 470 -15.14 21.00 -10.95
N GLN A 471 -14.32 21.17 -11.98
CA GLN A 471 -14.74 21.82 -13.23
C GLN A 471 -15.81 20.98 -13.95
N LEU A 472 -15.64 19.66 -13.98
CA LEU A 472 -16.63 18.74 -14.55
C LEU A 472 -17.96 18.82 -13.80
N LEU A 473 -17.95 18.74 -12.47
CA LEU A 473 -19.17 18.86 -11.66
C LEU A 473 -19.87 20.21 -11.83
N LYS A 474 -19.12 21.31 -12.03
CA LYS A 474 -19.70 22.62 -12.35
C LYS A 474 -20.31 22.63 -13.75
N HIS A 475 -19.63 22.03 -14.73
CA HIS A 475 -20.06 21.98 -16.12
C HIS A 475 -21.35 21.16 -16.30
N TYR A 476 -21.42 19.98 -15.69
CA TYR A 476 -22.63 19.14 -15.71
C TYR A 476 -23.74 19.66 -14.76
N GLY A 477 -23.42 20.60 -13.88
CA GLY A 477 -24.36 21.29 -13.01
C GLY A 477 -24.41 20.76 -11.57
N PRO A 478 -25.02 21.51 -10.64
CA PRO A 478 -24.96 21.23 -9.20
C PRO A 478 -25.58 19.89 -8.77
N GLY A 479 -26.55 19.37 -9.53
CA GLY A 479 -27.17 18.06 -9.29
C GLY A 479 -26.48 16.89 -10.00
N SER A 480 -25.36 17.14 -10.69
CA SER A 480 -24.64 16.10 -11.41
C SER A 480 -23.97 15.11 -10.47
N LYS A 481 -23.91 13.86 -10.92
CA LYS A 481 -23.22 12.77 -10.24
C LYS A 481 -22.08 12.25 -11.12
N ALA A 482 -20.97 11.91 -10.48
CA ALA A 482 -19.72 11.53 -11.13
C ALA A 482 -19.28 10.12 -10.73
N ILE A 483 -18.73 9.39 -11.70
CA ILE A 483 -18.00 8.15 -11.44
C ILE A 483 -16.52 8.42 -11.73
N VAL A 484 -15.63 8.08 -10.81
CA VAL A 484 -14.18 8.26 -10.97
C VAL A 484 -13.50 6.89 -10.98
N TRP A 485 -12.69 6.60 -12.00
CA TRP A 485 -11.85 5.40 -12.05
C TRP A 485 -10.39 5.81 -11.93
N ALA A 486 -9.73 5.34 -10.88
CA ALA A 486 -8.32 5.62 -10.63
C ALA A 486 -7.75 4.52 -9.72
N HIS A 487 -6.45 4.48 -9.55
CA HIS A 487 -5.82 3.50 -8.68
C HIS A 487 -6.32 3.61 -7.22
N ASN A 488 -6.28 2.50 -6.48
CA ASN A 488 -6.61 2.48 -5.04
C ASN A 488 -5.83 3.54 -4.23
N THR A 489 -4.61 3.89 -4.64
CA THR A 489 -3.76 4.93 -4.01
C THR A 489 -4.32 6.34 -4.22
N HIS A 490 -5.02 6.60 -5.32
CA HIS A 490 -5.64 7.88 -5.60
C HIS A 490 -7.05 8.00 -4.99
N ILE A 491 -7.87 6.95 -5.11
CA ILE A 491 -9.26 7.03 -4.66
C ILE A 491 -9.48 6.70 -3.19
N GLY A 492 -8.58 5.97 -2.53
CA GLY A 492 -8.72 5.68 -1.10
C GLY A 492 -8.60 6.96 -0.27
N ASP A 493 -9.10 6.99 0.96
CA ASP A 493 -8.88 8.15 1.83
C ASP A 493 -7.41 8.19 2.32
N HIS A 494 -6.60 9.15 1.87
CA HIS A 494 -5.19 9.26 2.28
C HIS A 494 -4.98 9.38 3.79
N ARG A 495 -6.00 9.83 4.54
CA ARG A 495 -5.95 9.96 6.01
C ARG A 495 -5.93 8.61 6.72
N ALA A 496 -6.22 7.52 5.99
CA ALA A 496 -6.23 6.15 6.48
C ALA A 496 -4.95 5.36 6.10
N THR A 497 -3.92 6.04 5.60
CA THR A 497 -2.61 5.47 5.25
C THR A 497 -1.47 6.33 5.78
N GLU A 498 -0.22 5.93 5.55
CA GLU A 498 0.97 6.72 5.91
C GLU A 498 1.08 8.06 5.17
N MET A 499 0.32 8.24 4.08
CA MET A 499 0.25 9.49 3.32
C MET A 499 -0.06 10.68 4.23
N GLN A 500 -0.93 10.50 5.23
CA GLN A 500 -1.26 11.56 6.19
C GLN A 500 -0.02 12.07 6.94
N GLN A 501 0.86 11.18 7.37
CA GLN A 501 2.06 11.52 8.15
C GLN A 501 3.13 12.16 7.25
N GLN A 502 3.13 11.79 5.96
CA GLN A 502 4.01 12.34 4.93
C GLN A 502 3.49 13.66 4.32
N GLY A 503 2.30 14.13 4.71
CA GLY A 503 1.69 15.32 4.10
C GLY A 503 1.25 15.11 2.65
N LEU A 504 1.10 13.85 2.22
CA LEU A 504 0.59 13.48 0.91
C LEU A 504 -0.93 13.45 0.91
N VAL A 505 -1.53 13.96 -0.17
CA VAL A 505 -2.97 13.93 -0.40
C VAL A 505 -3.33 13.05 -1.58
N ASN A 506 -4.60 12.70 -1.69
CA ASN A 506 -5.14 12.05 -2.87
C ASN A 506 -6.58 12.49 -3.18
N ILE A 507 -7.05 12.29 -4.41
CA ILE A 507 -8.38 12.75 -4.84
C ILE A 507 -9.51 12.19 -3.96
N GLY A 508 -9.39 10.96 -3.47
CA GLY A 508 -10.37 10.35 -2.56
C GLY A 508 -10.56 11.11 -1.26
N GLY A 509 -9.45 11.37 -0.54
CA GLY A 509 -9.49 12.16 0.68
C GLY A 509 -9.84 13.62 0.45
N LEU A 510 -9.30 14.25 -0.62
CA LEU A 510 -9.64 15.64 -0.98
C LEU A 510 -11.14 15.81 -1.28
N ALA A 511 -11.74 14.85 -1.97
CA ALA A 511 -13.18 14.87 -2.26
C ALA A 511 -14.01 14.74 -0.98
N ARG A 512 -13.62 13.85 -0.05
CA ARG A 512 -14.29 13.70 1.25
C ARG A 512 -14.13 14.93 2.14
N GLU A 513 -12.97 15.57 2.15
CA GLU A 513 -12.75 16.84 2.87
C GLU A 513 -13.65 17.95 2.35
N LYS A 514 -13.88 17.99 1.04
CA LYS A 514 -14.69 19.03 0.40
C LYS A 514 -16.19 18.77 0.50
N TRP A 515 -16.64 17.55 0.23
CA TRP A 515 -18.07 17.23 0.06
C TRP A 515 -18.66 16.41 1.21
N GLY A 516 -17.82 15.86 2.10
CA GLY A 516 -18.23 14.98 3.19
C GLY A 516 -18.35 13.50 2.77
N GLU A 517 -18.27 12.60 3.76
CA GLU A 517 -18.37 11.14 3.54
C GLU A 517 -19.72 10.73 2.95
N ASP A 518 -20.81 11.42 3.29
CA ASP A 518 -22.16 11.11 2.79
C ASP A 518 -22.36 11.44 1.30
N GLN A 519 -21.44 12.21 0.69
CA GLN A 519 -21.51 12.59 -0.73
C GLN A 519 -20.49 11.87 -1.59
N VAL A 520 -19.55 11.15 -0.99
CA VAL A 520 -18.41 10.54 -1.67
C VAL A 520 -18.24 9.09 -1.22
N SER A 521 -18.61 8.16 -2.10
CA SER A 521 -18.37 6.74 -1.88
C SER A 521 -17.05 6.30 -2.51
N LEU A 522 -16.19 5.65 -1.72
CA LEU A 522 -14.90 5.10 -2.13
C LEU A 522 -14.99 3.58 -2.12
N VAL A 523 -14.82 2.95 -3.29
CA VAL A 523 -14.88 1.49 -3.45
C VAL A 523 -13.51 0.98 -3.88
N GLY A 524 -12.83 0.28 -2.99
CA GLY A 524 -11.52 -0.32 -3.28
C GLY A 524 -11.64 -1.71 -3.89
N PHE A 525 -10.55 -2.15 -4.53
CA PHE A 525 -10.44 -3.49 -5.13
C PHE A 525 -9.22 -4.21 -4.55
N SER A 526 -9.22 -5.55 -4.55
CA SER A 526 -8.09 -6.35 -4.09
C SER A 526 -8.07 -7.70 -4.82
N THR A 527 -6.89 -8.29 -4.95
CA THR A 527 -6.71 -9.66 -5.48
C THR A 527 -5.71 -10.43 -4.63
N TYR A 528 -5.89 -11.74 -4.46
CA TYR A 528 -4.94 -12.59 -3.74
C TYR A 528 -3.81 -13.14 -4.63
N GLU A 529 -4.09 -13.59 -5.84
CA GLU A 529 -3.07 -14.05 -6.80
C GLU A 529 -3.56 -13.91 -8.24
N GLY A 530 -2.71 -14.19 -9.23
CA GLY A 530 -3.15 -14.24 -10.62
C GLY A 530 -2.11 -13.73 -11.59
N GLU A 531 -2.57 -12.98 -12.59
CA GLU A 531 -1.74 -12.35 -13.61
C GLU A 531 -2.15 -10.89 -13.78
N VAL A 532 -1.19 -10.05 -14.18
CA VAL A 532 -1.36 -8.63 -14.48
C VAL A 532 -0.52 -8.30 -15.71
N ILE A 533 -0.94 -7.36 -16.57
CA ILE A 533 0.02 -6.71 -17.47
C ILE A 533 0.75 -5.59 -16.75
N ALA A 534 2.07 -5.60 -16.80
CA ALA A 534 2.89 -4.54 -16.26
C ALA A 534 4.19 -4.45 -17.05
N SER A 535 5.05 -3.51 -16.67
CA SER A 535 6.39 -3.41 -17.23
C SER A 535 7.45 -3.64 -16.16
N PRO A 536 8.59 -4.28 -16.47
CA PRO A 536 9.67 -4.46 -15.49
C PRO A 536 10.40 -3.16 -15.14
N ALA A 537 10.25 -2.11 -15.96
CA ALA A 537 10.83 -0.79 -15.75
C ALA A 537 10.04 0.28 -16.51
N TRP A 538 10.21 1.55 -16.13
CA TRP A 538 9.67 2.68 -16.88
C TRP A 538 10.13 2.67 -18.35
N ASP A 539 9.24 3.02 -19.26
CA ASP A 539 9.43 2.95 -20.72
C ASP A 539 9.74 1.53 -21.25
N GLY A 540 9.58 0.49 -20.41
CA GLY A 540 9.83 -0.91 -20.76
C GLY A 540 8.69 -1.53 -21.59
N PRO A 541 8.89 -2.77 -22.10
CA PRO A 541 7.84 -3.51 -22.78
C PRO A 541 6.71 -3.89 -21.82
N VAL A 542 5.51 -4.10 -22.37
CA VAL A 542 4.39 -4.70 -21.65
C VAL A 542 4.60 -6.21 -21.56
N GLU A 543 4.46 -6.77 -20.37
CA GLU A 543 4.63 -8.19 -20.09
C GLU A 543 3.43 -8.71 -19.29
N ILE A 544 3.03 -9.96 -19.55
CA ILE A 544 2.14 -10.68 -18.64
C ILE A 544 3.00 -11.15 -17.47
N THR A 545 2.69 -10.62 -16.30
CA THR A 545 3.47 -10.78 -15.07
C THR A 545 2.64 -11.54 -14.04
N PRO A 546 3.19 -12.61 -13.41
CA PRO A 546 2.47 -13.31 -12.36
C PRO A 546 2.32 -12.43 -11.11
N VAL A 547 1.13 -12.40 -10.54
CA VAL A 547 0.86 -11.85 -9.20
C VAL A 547 0.94 -13.02 -8.22
N PRO A 548 1.97 -13.08 -7.36
CA PRO A 548 2.13 -14.18 -6.44
C PRO A 548 1.03 -14.12 -5.35
N PRO A 549 0.86 -15.19 -4.57
CA PRO A 549 -0.07 -15.22 -3.45
C PRO A 549 0.08 -14.02 -2.49
N GLY A 550 -1.04 -13.57 -1.95
CA GLY A 550 -1.08 -12.49 -0.96
C GLY A 550 -0.17 -12.76 0.23
N ARG A 551 0.47 -11.72 0.77
CA ARG A 551 1.44 -11.89 1.86
C ARG A 551 0.78 -12.40 3.15
N PRO A 552 1.50 -13.18 3.97
CA PRO A 552 1.06 -13.47 5.31
C PRO A 552 0.69 -12.22 6.11
N LEU A 553 -0.40 -12.29 6.89
CA LEU A 553 -0.95 -11.25 7.76
C LEU A 553 -1.49 -10.00 7.02
N SER A 554 -1.42 -9.97 5.69
CA SER A 554 -2.05 -8.93 4.85
C SER A 554 -3.55 -9.09 4.79
N TYR A 555 -4.23 -8.06 4.30
CA TYR A 555 -5.66 -8.18 4.01
C TYR A 555 -5.94 -9.21 2.93
N GLU A 556 -5.08 -9.33 1.92
CA GLU A 556 -5.22 -10.29 0.83
C GLU A 556 -5.25 -11.74 1.34
N GLU A 557 -4.40 -12.12 2.30
CA GLU A 557 -4.43 -13.46 2.92
C GLU A 557 -5.74 -13.69 3.70
N ILE A 558 -6.17 -12.70 4.47
CA ILE A 558 -7.41 -12.80 5.27
C ILE A 558 -8.62 -12.95 4.35
N PHE A 559 -8.66 -12.21 3.24
CA PHE A 559 -9.74 -12.31 2.26
C PHE A 559 -9.71 -13.64 1.51
N GLN A 560 -8.53 -14.20 1.24
CA GLN A 560 -8.43 -15.55 0.70
C GLN A 560 -9.01 -16.60 1.66
N ASP A 561 -8.81 -16.45 2.96
CA ASP A 561 -9.44 -17.33 3.96
C ASP A 561 -10.95 -17.12 4.06
N VAL A 562 -11.44 -15.88 3.91
CA VAL A 562 -12.88 -15.60 3.79
C VAL A 562 -13.45 -16.31 2.58
N SER A 563 -12.84 -16.15 1.40
CA SER A 563 -13.22 -16.79 0.14
C SER A 563 -13.39 -18.30 0.28
N ARG A 564 -12.42 -18.97 0.91
CA ARG A 564 -12.47 -20.42 1.21
C ARG A 564 -13.64 -20.78 2.13
N ARG A 565 -13.91 -19.97 3.16
CA ARG A 565 -14.96 -20.24 4.16
C ARG A 565 -16.37 -20.05 3.63
N ILE A 566 -16.60 -19.05 2.78
CA ILE A 566 -17.90 -18.80 2.16
C ILE A 566 -18.13 -19.62 0.89
N ALA A 567 -17.13 -20.39 0.45
CA ALA A 567 -17.14 -21.15 -0.80
C ALA A 567 -17.52 -20.28 -2.02
N ALA A 568 -16.94 -19.07 -2.08
CA ALA A 568 -17.07 -18.17 -3.21
C ALA A 568 -15.71 -17.51 -3.47
N PRO A 569 -15.15 -17.62 -4.69
CA PRO A 569 -13.84 -17.05 -5.01
C PRO A 569 -13.83 -15.54 -4.80
N ASP A 570 -14.90 -14.87 -5.22
CA ASP A 570 -14.99 -13.42 -5.27
C ASP A 570 -16.16 -12.94 -4.41
N PHE A 571 -15.98 -11.82 -3.74
CA PHE A 571 -16.99 -11.23 -2.85
C PHE A 571 -16.73 -9.75 -2.64
N PHE A 572 -17.69 -9.05 -2.05
CA PHE A 572 -17.45 -7.71 -1.51
C PHE A 572 -17.80 -7.62 -0.03
N LEU A 573 -17.22 -6.60 0.62
CA LEU A 573 -17.50 -6.21 1.99
C LEU A 573 -17.96 -4.76 2.04
N TRP A 574 -18.99 -4.48 2.82
CA TRP A 574 -19.36 -3.12 3.19
C TRP A 574 -18.70 -2.75 4.52
N LEU A 575 -17.63 -1.95 4.46
CA LEU A 575 -16.70 -1.77 5.58
C LEU A 575 -17.20 -0.77 6.63
N LYS A 576 -18.19 0.06 6.30
CA LYS A 576 -18.72 1.11 7.21
C LYS A 576 -19.76 0.60 8.22
N GLU A 577 -20.20 -0.66 8.10
CA GLU A 577 -21.12 -1.27 9.05
C GLU A 577 -20.41 -1.89 10.25
N GLU A 578 -21.00 -1.78 11.44
CA GLU A 578 -20.54 -2.54 12.58
C GLU A 578 -20.94 -4.02 12.44
N PRO A 579 -20.09 -4.98 12.83
CA PRO A 579 -18.80 -4.81 13.51
C PRO A 579 -17.59 -4.65 12.56
N LEU A 580 -17.79 -4.66 11.23
CA LEU A 580 -16.70 -4.57 10.24
C LEU A 580 -15.88 -3.29 10.41
N ARG A 581 -16.55 -2.15 10.58
CA ARG A 581 -15.89 -0.85 10.78
C ARG A 581 -14.85 -0.90 11.91
N LYS A 582 -15.19 -1.50 13.04
CA LYS A 582 -14.26 -1.62 14.17
C LYS A 582 -13.07 -2.52 13.87
N VAL A 583 -13.30 -3.69 13.26
CA VAL A 583 -12.25 -4.69 13.05
C VAL A 583 -11.32 -4.36 11.88
N PHE A 584 -11.81 -3.66 10.86
CA PHE A 584 -11.03 -3.18 9.72
C PHE A 584 -10.40 -1.80 9.94
N ARG A 585 -10.38 -1.31 11.18
CA ARG A 585 -9.71 -0.04 11.54
C ARG A 585 -8.22 -0.21 11.84
N GLN A 586 -7.79 -1.44 12.13
CA GLN A 586 -6.38 -1.74 12.38
C GLN A 586 -5.59 -1.63 11.08
N THR A 587 -4.43 -0.98 11.11
CA THR A 587 -3.55 -0.89 9.95
C THR A 587 -2.94 -2.25 9.62
N ARG A 588 -3.07 -2.70 8.36
CA ARG A 588 -2.35 -3.86 7.79
C ARG A 588 -1.92 -3.56 6.36
N GLY A 589 -0.99 -4.35 5.82
CA GLY A 589 -0.61 -4.25 4.41
C GLY A 589 -1.79 -4.56 3.50
N HIS A 590 -1.98 -3.69 2.50
CA HIS A 590 -2.98 -3.84 1.44
C HIS A 590 -2.31 -3.66 0.07
N ARG A 591 -2.49 -4.63 -0.82
CA ARG A 591 -1.80 -4.68 -2.11
C ARG A 591 -2.10 -3.47 -3.01
N ALA A 592 -1.06 -2.98 -3.67
CA ALA A 592 -1.07 -1.92 -4.66
C ALA A 592 0.05 -2.24 -5.67
N ILE A 593 -0.30 -2.48 -6.94
CA ILE A 593 0.63 -2.79 -8.02
C ILE A 593 0.39 -1.85 -9.20
N GLY A 594 1.31 -0.96 -9.49
CA GLY A 594 1.09 -0.01 -10.58
C GLY A 594 1.66 -0.53 -11.89
N VAL A 595 2.04 0.41 -12.75
CA VAL A 595 2.41 0.10 -14.14
C VAL A 595 3.81 -0.50 -14.26
N VAL A 596 4.68 -0.23 -13.29
CA VAL A 596 5.99 -0.87 -13.16
C VAL A 596 5.88 -1.91 -12.07
N TYR A 597 6.11 -3.17 -12.42
CA TYR A 597 5.95 -4.26 -11.47
C TYR A 597 7.00 -5.34 -11.68
N ASN A 598 7.58 -5.78 -10.57
CA ASN A 598 8.45 -6.93 -10.53
C ASN A 598 8.03 -7.83 -9.36
N PRO A 599 7.50 -9.03 -9.61
CA PRO A 599 7.02 -9.94 -8.57
C PRO A 599 8.07 -10.30 -7.53
N ALA A 600 9.35 -10.36 -7.93
CA ALA A 600 10.45 -10.65 -7.02
C ALA A 600 10.64 -9.57 -5.94
N TYR A 601 10.17 -8.35 -6.21
CA TYR A 601 10.24 -7.22 -5.29
C TYR A 601 8.87 -6.77 -4.78
N GLU A 602 7.79 -7.51 -5.06
CA GLU A 602 6.44 -7.19 -4.58
C GLU A 602 6.45 -6.96 -3.07
N ARG A 603 7.25 -7.78 -2.35
CA ARG A 603 7.35 -7.76 -0.91
C ARG A 603 7.97 -6.47 -0.30
N HIS A 604 8.50 -5.56 -1.11
CA HIS A 604 9.22 -4.36 -0.64
C HIS A 604 8.48 -3.05 -0.81
N GLY A 605 7.48 -2.98 -1.69
CA GLY A 605 6.84 -1.70 -2.01
C GLY A 605 5.39 -1.76 -2.49
N ASN A 606 4.84 -2.96 -2.74
CA ASN A 606 3.51 -3.10 -3.33
C ASN A 606 2.41 -3.37 -2.28
N TYR A 607 2.66 -3.04 -1.01
CA TYR A 607 1.68 -3.17 0.07
C TYR A 607 1.66 -1.89 0.90
N VAL A 608 0.55 -1.17 0.82
CA VAL A 608 0.34 0.11 1.52
C VAL A 608 -0.28 -0.18 2.89
N PRO A 609 0.35 0.25 4.01
CA PRO A 609 -0.26 0.17 5.33
C PRO A 609 -1.58 0.94 5.35
N SER A 610 -2.68 0.23 5.60
CA SER A 610 -4.05 0.77 5.44
C SER A 610 -4.97 0.40 6.58
N ALA A 611 -5.74 1.36 7.08
CA ALA A 611 -6.95 1.10 7.88
C ALA A 611 -8.15 1.01 6.92
N LEU A 612 -8.51 -0.18 6.44
CA LEU A 612 -9.45 -0.34 5.31
C LEU A 612 -10.82 0.31 5.52
N SER A 613 -11.40 0.23 6.72
CA SER A 613 -12.72 0.83 7.01
C SER A 613 -12.73 2.36 7.06
N ASP A 614 -11.57 2.96 7.29
CA ASP A 614 -11.38 4.40 7.20
C ASP A 614 -11.03 4.79 5.75
N ARG A 615 -10.26 3.94 5.03
CA ARG A 615 -9.83 4.15 3.65
C ARG A 615 -10.95 4.04 2.61
N TYR A 616 -11.87 3.09 2.77
CA TYR A 616 -12.94 2.80 1.81
C TYR A 616 -14.29 2.61 2.48
N ASP A 617 -15.37 2.77 1.72
CA ASP A 617 -16.73 2.41 2.13
C ASP A 617 -17.03 0.94 1.87
N ALA A 618 -16.56 0.43 0.72
CA ALA A 618 -16.66 -0.96 0.33
C ALA A 618 -15.34 -1.45 -0.29
N LEU A 619 -15.14 -2.77 -0.27
CA LEU A 619 -14.02 -3.42 -0.95
C LEU A 619 -14.52 -4.64 -1.73
N LEU A 620 -14.15 -4.75 -3.01
CA LEU A 620 -14.31 -5.95 -3.81
C LEU A 620 -13.01 -6.75 -3.78
N PHE A 621 -13.13 -8.06 -3.53
CA PHE A 621 -12.00 -8.97 -3.51
C PHE A 621 -12.17 -10.08 -4.53
N PHE A 622 -11.07 -10.41 -5.21
CA PHE A 622 -10.97 -11.47 -6.20
C PHE A 622 -9.91 -12.48 -5.77
N SER A 623 -10.27 -13.76 -5.70
CA SER A 623 -9.29 -14.78 -5.28
C SER A 623 -8.19 -14.96 -6.32
N LYS A 624 -8.55 -14.92 -7.60
CA LYS A 624 -7.61 -15.06 -8.71
C LYS A 624 -7.98 -14.17 -9.88
N THR A 625 -7.02 -13.40 -10.38
CA THR A 625 -7.22 -12.46 -11.48
C THR A 625 -6.40 -12.79 -12.73
N ARG A 626 -6.75 -12.18 -13.87
CA ARG A 626 -6.08 -12.35 -15.16
C ARG A 626 -5.52 -11.04 -15.68
N ALA A 627 -4.48 -11.16 -16.50
CA ALA A 627 -3.87 -10.03 -17.18
C ALA A 627 -4.84 -9.42 -18.22
N LEU A 628 -4.91 -8.09 -18.23
CA LEU A 628 -5.67 -7.31 -19.21
C LEU A 628 -5.15 -7.53 -20.64
N THR A 629 -6.00 -7.40 -21.66
CA THR A 629 -5.55 -7.54 -23.06
C THR A 629 -5.32 -6.17 -23.72
N PRO A 630 -4.06 -5.76 -23.96
CA PRO A 630 -3.75 -4.43 -24.50
C PRO A 630 -4.06 -4.30 -26.00
N LEU A 631 -4.37 -3.09 -26.46
CA LEU A 631 -4.39 -2.78 -27.88
C LEU A 631 -2.95 -2.55 -28.37
N ARG A 632 -2.59 -3.11 -29.53
CA ARG A 632 -1.28 -2.85 -30.15
C ARG A 632 -1.19 -1.37 -30.56
N GLN A 633 -0.21 -0.67 -29.97
CA GLN A 633 0.06 0.75 -30.21
C GLN A 633 1.55 1.04 -30.17
N GLU A 634 1.98 2.02 -30.95
CA GLU A 634 3.32 2.59 -30.85
C GLU A 634 3.35 3.60 -29.69
N PHE A 635 4.39 3.55 -28.86
CA PHE A 635 4.61 4.48 -27.75
C PHE A 635 5.60 5.60 -28.14
N SER A 636 5.30 6.83 -27.70
CA SER A 636 6.17 8.01 -27.78
C SER A 636 7.28 8.04 -26.71
N ARG A 637 8.48 7.52 -27.04
CA ARG A 637 9.61 7.37 -26.08
C ARG A 637 10.10 8.65 -25.39
N SER A 638 9.75 9.84 -25.87
CA SER A 638 10.17 11.12 -25.28
C SER A 638 9.32 11.56 -24.09
N GLU A 639 8.15 10.97 -23.87
CA GLU A 639 7.18 11.46 -22.89
C GLU A 639 7.41 10.91 -21.48
N ILE A 640 6.98 11.68 -20.47
CA ILE A 640 6.92 11.23 -19.08
C ILE A 640 5.69 10.33 -18.90
N PRO A 641 5.83 9.11 -18.35
CA PRO A 641 4.72 8.20 -18.10
C PRO A 641 3.55 8.73 -17.27
N GLU A 642 2.34 8.20 -17.48
CA GLU A 642 1.11 8.59 -16.74
C GLU A 642 1.19 8.38 -15.22
N THR A 643 2.17 7.63 -14.73
CA THR A 643 2.28 7.35 -13.30
C THR A 643 3.66 7.70 -12.77
N TRP A 644 4.52 8.34 -13.56
CA TRP A 644 5.86 8.73 -13.08
C TRP A 644 5.73 9.79 -11.97
N PRO A 645 6.59 9.82 -10.93
CA PRO A 645 7.65 8.85 -10.62
C PRO A 645 7.15 7.60 -9.86
N ARG A 646 5.87 7.55 -9.46
CA ARG A 646 5.29 6.46 -8.66
C ARG A 646 4.31 5.59 -9.45
N GLY A 647 4.80 4.45 -9.93
CA GLY A 647 3.98 3.41 -10.56
C GLY A 647 3.53 2.36 -9.57
N THR A 648 3.04 2.76 -8.39
CA THR A 648 2.58 1.86 -7.31
C THR A 648 1.22 1.27 -7.56
#